data_AF-A0A3C0A5N8-F1
#
_entry.id   AF-A0A3C0A5N8-F1
#
_cell.length_a   1.000
_cell.length_b   1.000
_cell.length_c   1.000
_cell.angle_alpha   90.00
_cell.angle_beta   90.00
_cell.angle_gamma   90.00
#
_symmetry.space_group_name_H-M   'P 1'
#
loop_
_entity.id
_entity.type
_entity.pdbx_description
1 polymer ?
#
loop_
_entity_poly.entity_id
_entity_poly.type
_entity_poly.pdbx_seq_one_letter_code
_entity_poly.pdbx_strand_id
1 'polypeptide(L)'
;MFKRVVANRAFIFLPAAAAIALALWQLSRQTFYSIQNLSAYADRGELILHGVSDKALSYSMPFFSLLNALALYHWQGTLTPVIFFAGFLVYLLCYSIGAANGGPLRGLIFAFSAIFLGFTIKLPESEQLLYTLALLLYTNAAVLKLQKNTAPIAIAAGLALGVSLLIRSPMLLFPLPAILYERFWGKHLRLRRYALNTSLFLLSSYILLIPWIRVNYSLFDRFIPFEEARGDCNLITGAKGTVFTMEGDCRAFGGLSRTEPVYSWALKTVAASPFNYMEAVAKRMWQVALMFPLLLAAAIIALFLSRRRETRFLAVLAGYFVVIHCLLSIEERYFYPLRYLLTLITAAGIFDFLKTLWSGAERKNGGIFIFSGVFAILILFSFWTVYKTLLWPARAAEPVIAVTRGLTNNPSDAWLFKKKGEILLSFNSTEIGIAALTRYAGLSKNPCLETIYILDTLASKKPPAPDGFENIYDLTIVKTLRELELNDMKAAAASFALAQGMWEKEKNSLKGLSYEKDRRLAASIRPSNNSFWDYDLYAAFYYFPLKRREAILTRMSSLTTLTPKLKYLMLESALENGKKASVTDALNRLSSKLEKELPPSEFNYGRQAGALLEALLKPAGGCSTKNLSELSGLAAKAVEISITKNGVQDTINRFSPGSGETGWQKISLLYSAYEAKNAKQSFAAQAEALAAAEPDNLVLFYLSACRVAAQTGGRPLPDLGKRIYPLATAASVLLANSQKAAALKLLRTAANSGTFDADGLEAAAITAQEAEDYPLALELINKGLAGKPVSPALYNDRGVILRFSGKNLEAIADFKKAVALDGRCFSAALNLASSLELAHDKQAALKIYSGLALDGSMPRDVRQTAAQAAARLEKR
;
A
#
# COMPACT_ATOMS: atom_id res chain seq x y z
N MET A 1 -33.24 30.61 49.84
CA MET A 1 -33.41 31.00 48.42
C MET A 1 -32.63 30.09 47.46
N PHE A 2 -31.32 29.89 47.62
CA PHE A 2 -30.48 29.04 46.74
C PHE A 2 -30.95 27.58 46.57
N LYS A 3 -31.49 26.96 47.63
CA LYS A 3 -32.06 25.59 47.58
C LYS A 3 -33.28 25.44 46.66
N ARG A 4 -34.08 26.50 46.45
CA ARG A 4 -35.23 26.48 45.51
C ARG A 4 -34.80 26.74 44.05
N VAL A 5 -33.67 27.42 43.84
CA VAL A 5 -33.15 27.77 42.50
C VAL A 5 -32.51 26.55 41.82
N VAL A 6 -31.77 25.71 42.56
CA VAL A 6 -31.12 24.50 42.04
C VAL A 6 -32.11 23.39 41.65
N ALA A 7 -33.34 23.41 42.18
CA ALA A 7 -34.37 22.42 41.87
C ALA A 7 -35.05 22.65 40.50
N ASN A 8 -34.85 23.83 39.90
CA ASN A 8 -35.55 24.23 38.68
C ASN A 8 -34.78 23.76 37.42
N ARG A 9 -35.42 23.01 36.51
CA ARG A 9 -34.78 22.52 35.26
C ARG A 9 -34.21 23.68 34.41
N ALA A 10 -34.77 24.87 34.54
CA ALA A 10 -34.29 26.11 33.91
C ALA A 10 -32.87 26.52 34.35
N PHE A 11 -32.43 26.17 35.57
CA PHE A 11 -31.11 26.56 36.10
C PHE A 11 -29.95 25.78 35.48
N ILE A 12 -30.21 24.60 34.89
CA ILE A 12 -29.18 23.79 34.21
C ILE A 12 -29.13 24.11 32.71
N PHE A 13 -30.25 24.55 32.12
CA PHE A 13 -30.36 24.83 30.69
C PHE A 13 -29.45 25.98 30.24
N LEU A 14 -29.46 27.10 30.96
CA LEU A 14 -28.64 28.26 30.63
C LEU A 14 -27.12 27.96 30.68
N PRO A 15 -26.57 27.35 31.75
CA PRO A 15 -25.17 26.91 31.76
C PRO A 15 -24.82 25.87 30.69
N ALA A 16 -25.75 24.97 30.35
CA ALA A 16 -25.52 23.99 29.28
C ALA A 16 -25.48 24.66 27.89
N ALA A 17 -26.40 25.59 27.61
CA ALA A 17 -26.37 26.39 26.39
C ALA A 17 -25.09 27.24 26.30
N ALA A 18 -24.68 27.84 27.43
CA ALA A 18 -23.42 28.58 27.51
C ALA A 18 -22.19 27.70 27.25
N ALA A 19 -22.17 26.47 27.80
CA ALA A 19 -21.08 25.52 27.54
C ALA A 19 -21.02 25.12 26.06
N ILE A 20 -22.16 24.90 25.40
CA ILE A 20 -22.23 24.59 23.97
C ILE A 20 -21.74 25.78 23.14
N ALA A 21 -22.24 26.98 23.42
CA ALA A 21 -21.83 28.19 22.71
C ALA A 21 -20.32 28.46 22.88
N LEU A 22 -19.79 28.30 24.10
CA LEU A 22 -18.38 28.47 24.38
C LEU A 22 -17.53 27.40 23.70
N ALA A 23 -17.98 26.14 23.67
CA ALA A 23 -17.31 25.07 22.95
C ALA A 23 -17.23 25.34 21.45
N LEU A 24 -18.34 25.73 20.82
CA LEU A 24 -18.40 26.05 19.40
C LEU A 24 -17.52 27.27 19.07
N TRP A 25 -17.52 28.29 19.92
CA TRP A 25 -16.68 29.48 19.75
C TRP A 25 -15.19 29.16 19.93
N GLN A 26 -14.84 28.31 20.90
CA GLN A 26 -13.46 27.89 21.11
C GLN A 26 -12.95 27.09 19.91
N LEU A 27 -13.73 26.10 19.45
CA LEU A 27 -13.33 25.23 18.34
C LEU A 27 -13.27 25.98 17.00
N SER A 28 -14.12 26.99 16.78
CA SER A 28 -14.13 27.74 15.52
C SER A 28 -12.90 28.64 15.35
N ARG A 29 -12.16 28.87 16.44
CA ARG A 29 -10.89 29.61 16.43
C ARG A 29 -9.65 28.71 16.35
N GLN A 30 -9.83 27.40 16.33
CA GLN A 30 -8.72 26.45 16.28
C GLN A 30 -8.32 26.13 14.84
N THR A 31 -7.02 26.08 14.61
CA THR A 31 -6.43 25.50 13.40
C THR A 31 -5.85 24.14 13.76
N PHE A 32 -6.33 23.11 13.07
CA PHE A 32 -5.88 21.74 13.27
C PHE A 32 -4.80 21.40 12.25
N TYR A 33 -3.75 20.75 12.70
CA TYR A 33 -2.67 20.28 11.82
C TYR A 33 -2.47 18.77 11.98
N SER A 34 -1.61 18.21 11.15
CA SER A 34 -1.11 16.84 11.27
C SER A 34 0.39 16.81 10.97
N ILE A 35 1.13 15.96 11.66
CA ILE A 35 2.59 15.85 11.50
C ILE A 35 2.96 15.21 10.17
N GLN A 36 2.16 14.23 9.76
CA GLN A 36 2.20 13.70 8.41
C GLN A 36 1.09 14.39 7.63
N ASN A 37 1.34 14.73 6.38
CA ASN A 37 0.32 15.31 5.52
C ASN A 37 -0.96 14.45 5.56
N LEU A 38 -2.13 15.08 5.72
CA LEU A 38 -3.42 14.36 5.77
C LEU A 38 -3.66 13.53 4.50
N SER A 39 -3.11 13.97 3.36
CA SER A 39 -3.11 13.22 2.11
C SER A 39 -2.40 11.87 2.24
N ALA A 40 -1.29 11.78 3.00
CA ALA A 40 -0.57 10.53 3.21
C ALA A 40 -1.39 9.54 4.08
N TYR A 41 -2.16 10.02 5.05
CA TYR A 41 -3.10 9.16 5.77
C TYR A 41 -4.24 8.69 4.88
N ALA A 42 -4.78 9.60 4.05
CA ALA A 42 -5.84 9.29 3.11
C ALA A 42 -5.38 8.23 2.09
N ASP A 43 -4.17 8.37 1.54
CA ASP A 43 -3.58 7.39 0.61
C ASP A 43 -3.53 5.99 1.23
N ARG A 44 -3.13 5.88 2.51
CA ARG A 44 -3.14 4.58 3.21
C ARG A 44 -4.54 4.02 3.42
N GLY A 45 -5.54 4.88 3.60
CA GLY A 45 -6.94 4.45 3.64
C GLY A 45 -7.39 3.90 2.28
N GLU A 46 -7.00 4.54 1.19
CA GLU A 46 -7.30 4.08 -0.17
C GLU A 46 -6.61 2.77 -0.53
N LEU A 47 -5.39 2.51 -0.03
CA LEU A 47 -4.75 1.19 -0.14
C LEU A 47 -5.67 0.07 0.44
N ILE A 48 -6.40 0.34 1.52
CA ILE A 48 -7.37 -0.60 2.12
C ILE A 48 -8.62 -0.76 1.25
N LEU A 49 -9.12 0.36 0.71
CA LEU A 49 -10.37 0.38 -0.06
C LEU A 49 -10.18 -0.32 -1.42
N HIS A 50 -9.09 -0.01 -2.12
CA HIS A 50 -8.77 -0.58 -3.44
C HIS A 50 -8.05 -1.93 -3.39
N GLY A 51 -7.58 -2.39 -2.23
CA GLY A 51 -6.87 -3.66 -2.11
C GLY A 51 -5.49 -3.61 -2.76
N VAL A 52 -4.76 -2.53 -2.55
CA VAL A 52 -3.38 -2.35 -3.05
C VAL A 52 -2.40 -2.85 -1.98
N SER A 53 -1.58 -3.85 -2.33
CA SER A 53 -0.54 -4.42 -1.47
C SER A 53 0.69 -3.53 -1.45
N ASP A 54 0.79 -2.67 -0.43
CA ASP A 54 1.89 -1.74 -0.24
C ASP A 54 2.23 -1.68 1.26
N LYS A 55 3.51 -1.83 1.61
CA LYS A 55 3.97 -1.86 3.00
C LYS A 55 3.74 -0.54 3.73
N ALA A 56 3.65 0.58 2.99
CA ALA A 56 3.31 1.88 3.55
C ALA A 56 1.95 1.89 4.28
N LEU A 57 1.06 0.94 3.97
CA LEU A 57 -0.21 0.74 4.66
C LEU A 57 -0.03 0.60 6.18
N SER A 58 0.99 -0.14 6.62
CA SER A 58 1.20 -0.46 8.04
C SER A 58 1.87 0.67 8.84
N TYR A 59 2.24 1.77 8.20
CA TYR A 59 2.87 2.90 8.92
C TYR A 59 1.89 3.69 9.79
N SER A 60 0.58 3.49 9.65
CA SER A 60 -0.45 4.06 10.53
C SER A 60 -1.60 3.10 10.78
N MET A 61 -2.24 3.21 11.94
CA MET A 61 -3.43 2.41 12.26
C MET A 61 -4.62 2.76 11.35
N PRO A 62 -5.52 1.79 11.07
CA PRO A 62 -6.47 1.90 9.96
C PRO A 62 -7.61 2.89 10.19
N PHE A 63 -7.98 3.18 11.45
CA PHE A 63 -9.12 4.06 11.74
C PHE A 63 -8.91 5.46 11.19
N PHE A 64 -7.74 6.06 11.48
CA PHE A 64 -7.46 7.43 11.05
C PHE A 64 -7.22 7.50 9.54
N SER A 65 -6.54 6.51 8.96
CA SER A 65 -6.31 6.43 7.51
C SER A 65 -7.61 6.35 6.71
N LEU A 66 -8.54 5.48 7.11
CA LEU A 66 -9.83 5.36 6.43
C LEU A 66 -10.72 6.60 6.62
N LEU A 67 -10.67 7.23 7.80
CA LEU A 67 -11.40 8.48 8.02
C LEU A 67 -10.91 9.60 7.10
N ASN A 68 -9.59 9.69 6.91
CA ASN A 68 -8.97 10.64 5.98
C ASN A 68 -9.32 10.35 4.52
N ALA A 69 -9.29 9.08 4.10
CA ALA A 69 -9.70 8.67 2.75
C ALA A 69 -11.14 9.09 2.45
N LEU A 70 -12.06 8.80 3.38
CA LEU A 70 -13.46 9.20 3.24
C LEU A 70 -13.62 10.72 3.13
N ALA A 71 -12.91 11.50 3.94
CA ALA A 71 -13.02 12.95 3.91
C ALA A 71 -12.45 13.54 2.61
N LEU A 72 -11.24 13.14 2.24
CA LEU A 72 -10.48 13.77 1.16
C LEU A 72 -10.86 13.27 -0.23
N TYR A 73 -11.03 11.96 -0.42
CA TYR A 73 -11.25 11.36 -1.74
C TYR A 73 -12.71 11.06 -2.05
N HIS A 74 -13.50 10.65 -1.05
CA HIS A 74 -14.90 10.26 -1.26
C HIS A 74 -15.91 11.39 -1.02
N TRP A 75 -15.77 12.14 0.08
CA TRP A 75 -16.58 13.34 0.33
C TRP A 75 -16.05 14.54 -0.46
N GLN A 76 -14.76 14.54 -0.82
CA GLN A 76 -14.08 15.64 -1.52
C GLN A 76 -14.07 16.95 -0.71
N GLY A 77 -14.18 16.84 0.62
CA GLY A 77 -14.11 17.95 1.57
C GLY A 77 -12.76 18.02 2.28
N THR A 78 -12.66 18.89 3.30
CA THR A 78 -11.52 18.89 4.22
C THR A 78 -11.82 18.04 5.45
N LEU A 79 -10.78 17.57 6.16
CA LEU A 79 -10.98 16.86 7.43
C LEU A 79 -11.43 17.80 8.57
N THR A 80 -11.25 19.11 8.41
CA THR A 80 -11.49 20.12 9.46
C THR A 80 -12.88 20.02 10.10
N PRO A 81 -14.01 19.87 9.38
CA PRO A 81 -15.32 19.71 10.00
C PRO A 81 -15.44 18.43 10.83
N VAL A 82 -14.79 17.34 10.39
CA VAL A 82 -14.77 16.07 11.11
C VAL A 82 -13.98 16.19 12.41
N ILE A 83 -12.82 16.84 12.38
CA ILE A 83 -11.99 17.09 13.57
C ILE A 83 -12.66 18.08 14.52
N PHE A 84 -13.29 19.13 14.00
CA PHE A 84 -14.12 20.04 14.77
C PHE A 84 -15.21 19.29 15.54
N PHE A 85 -15.94 18.41 14.83
CA PHE A 85 -16.98 17.59 15.45
C PHE A 85 -16.40 16.63 16.51
N ALA A 86 -15.25 16.00 16.24
CA ALA A 86 -14.57 15.17 17.22
C ALA A 86 -14.17 15.95 18.50
N GLY A 87 -13.70 17.19 18.36
CA GLY A 87 -13.42 18.08 19.48
C GLY A 87 -14.67 18.42 20.30
N PHE A 88 -15.81 18.62 19.63
CA PHE A 88 -17.09 18.81 20.32
C PHE A 88 -17.50 17.54 21.09
N LEU A 89 -17.33 16.36 20.51
CA LEU A 89 -17.60 15.08 21.18
C LEU A 89 -16.71 14.86 22.41
N VAL A 90 -15.44 15.32 22.39
CA VAL A 90 -14.54 15.30 23.56
C VAL A 90 -15.16 16.06 24.73
N TYR A 91 -15.71 17.26 24.51
CA TYR A 91 -16.36 18.03 25.57
C TYR A 91 -17.64 17.37 26.08
N LEU A 92 -18.43 16.75 25.20
CA LEU A 92 -19.61 15.96 25.59
C LEU A 92 -19.23 14.74 26.45
N LEU A 93 -18.15 14.04 26.12
CA LEU A 93 -17.66 12.91 26.92
C LEU A 93 -17.11 13.37 28.28
N CYS A 94 -16.47 14.54 28.35
CA CYS A 94 -16.05 15.13 29.63
C CYS A 94 -17.27 15.42 30.52
N TYR A 95 -18.33 16.01 29.95
CA TYR A 95 -19.61 16.20 30.64
C TYR A 95 -20.17 14.88 31.15
N SER A 96 -20.18 13.85 30.30
CA SER A 96 -20.74 12.53 30.63
C SER A 96 -20.00 11.88 31.82
N ILE A 97 -18.67 11.95 31.86
CA ILE A 97 -17.86 11.42 32.98
C ILE A 97 -18.25 12.11 34.30
N GLY A 98 -18.33 13.44 34.31
CA GLY A 98 -18.71 14.19 35.51
C GLY A 98 -20.15 13.90 35.94
N ALA A 99 -21.07 13.84 34.98
CA ALA A 99 -22.50 13.62 35.24
C ALA A 99 -22.81 12.23 35.79
N ALA A 100 -22.02 11.21 35.43
CA ALA A 100 -22.24 9.83 35.84
C ALA A 100 -22.25 9.63 37.37
N ASN A 101 -21.49 10.42 38.12
CA ASN A 101 -21.33 10.29 39.57
C ASN A 101 -21.65 11.57 40.37
N GLY A 102 -22.05 12.68 39.74
CA GLY A 102 -22.38 13.93 40.44
C GLY A 102 -23.50 14.75 39.82
N GLY A 103 -24.23 14.18 38.86
CA GLY A 103 -25.34 14.84 38.17
C GLY A 103 -24.91 15.98 37.23
N PRO A 104 -25.86 16.68 36.62
CA PRO A 104 -25.60 17.65 35.55
C PRO A 104 -24.61 18.77 35.91
N LEU A 105 -24.63 19.25 37.16
CA LEU A 105 -23.73 20.31 37.64
C LEU A 105 -22.25 19.87 37.62
N ARG A 106 -21.96 18.65 38.08
CA ARG A 106 -20.60 18.09 37.99
C ARG A 106 -20.19 17.89 36.52
N GLY A 107 -21.12 17.45 35.68
CA GLY A 107 -20.89 17.34 34.25
C GLY A 107 -20.53 18.70 33.62
N LEU A 108 -21.22 19.77 33.97
CA LEU A 108 -20.91 21.12 33.47
C LEU A 108 -19.52 21.58 33.91
N ILE A 109 -19.12 21.36 35.17
CA ILE A 109 -17.77 21.71 35.64
C ILE A 109 -16.70 20.97 34.84
N PHE A 110 -16.93 19.69 34.53
CA PHE A 110 -16.01 18.89 33.71
C PHE A 110 -15.92 19.44 32.27
N ALA A 111 -17.07 19.76 31.66
CA ALA A 111 -17.12 20.33 30.31
C ALA A 111 -16.43 21.70 30.25
N PHE A 112 -16.76 22.62 31.16
CA PHE A 112 -16.13 23.94 31.22
C PHE A 112 -14.62 23.86 31.46
N SER A 113 -14.17 22.95 32.33
CA SER A 113 -12.73 22.75 32.57
C SER A 113 -12.03 22.26 31.29
N ALA A 114 -12.66 21.35 30.54
CA ALA A 114 -12.13 20.86 29.27
C ALA A 114 -12.13 21.94 28.16
N ILE A 115 -13.18 22.77 28.08
CA ILE A 115 -13.26 23.89 27.14
C ILE A 115 -12.19 24.94 27.48
N PHE A 116 -12.00 25.24 28.77
CA PHE A 116 -10.96 26.16 29.23
C PHE A 116 -9.55 25.64 28.89
N LEU A 117 -9.31 24.35 29.11
CA LEU A 117 -8.09 23.69 28.62
C LEU A 117 -7.92 23.90 27.10
N GLY A 118 -8.99 23.78 26.33
CA GLY A 118 -8.98 24.04 24.88
C GLY A 118 -8.44 25.42 24.50
N PHE A 119 -8.67 26.48 25.29
CA PHE A 119 -8.08 27.80 25.03
C PHE A 119 -6.57 27.87 25.29
N THR A 120 -6.03 26.98 26.12
CA THR A 120 -4.58 26.89 26.36
C THR A 120 -3.83 26.15 25.26
N ILE A 121 -4.56 25.41 24.42
CA ILE A 121 -4.02 24.63 23.32
C ILE A 121 -4.05 25.51 22.07
N LYS A 122 -2.87 25.92 21.60
CA LYS A 122 -2.73 26.81 20.43
C LYS A 122 -2.84 26.07 19.09
N LEU A 123 -2.30 24.86 19.01
CA LEU A 123 -2.23 24.08 17.78
C LEU A 123 -2.53 22.60 18.10
N PRO A 124 -3.81 22.18 18.10
CA PRO A 124 -4.20 20.79 18.30
C PRO A 124 -3.83 19.92 17.11
N GLU A 125 -3.18 18.79 17.38
CA GLU A 125 -2.88 17.78 16.36
C GLU A 125 -4.09 16.85 16.17
N SER A 126 -4.47 16.63 14.91
CA SER A 126 -5.74 16.00 14.54
C SER A 126 -5.86 14.55 15.04
N GLU A 127 -4.79 13.76 14.92
CA GLU A 127 -4.78 12.37 15.36
C GLU A 127 -4.80 12.27 16.89
N GLN A 128 -4.06 13.13 17.62
CA GLN A 128 -4.13 13.21 19.07
C GLN A 128 -5.53 13.56 19.58
N LEU A 129 -6.25 14.43 18.88
CA LEU A 129 -7.61 14.78 19.26
C LEU A 129 -8.55 13.57 19.14
N LEU A 130 -8.47 12.83 18.02
CA LEU A 130 -9.25 11.60 17.83
C LEU A 130 -8.84 10.51 18.82
N TYR A 131 -7.56 10.39 19.13
CA TYR A 131 -7.08 9.47 20.16
C TYR A 131 -7.59 9.86 21.54
N THR A 132 -7.64 11.16 21.86
CA THR A 132 -8.25 11.69 23.09
C THR A 132 -9.74 11.36 23.16
N LEU A 133 -10.47 11.50 22.05
CA LEU A 133 -11.88 11.11 21.96
C LEU A 133 -12.07 9.62 22.30
N ALA A 134 -11.26 8.72 21.73
CA ALA A 134 -11.33 7.29 22.03
C ALA A 134 -10.92 6.96 23.48
N LEU A 135 -9.90 7.64 24.01
CA LEU A 135 -9.48 7.49 25.41
C LEU A 135 -10.60 7.90 26.39
N LEU A 136 -11.30 9.00 26.10
CA LEU A 136 -12.44 9.46 26.90
C LEU A 136 -13.67 8.58 26.71
N LEU A 137 -13.84 7.94 25.56
CA LEU A 137 -14.88 6.93 25.33
C LEU A 137 -14.65 5.73 26.25
N TYR A 138 -13.42 5.22 26.29
CA TYR A 138 -13.03 4.17 27.22
C TYR A 138 -13.22 4.61 28.68
N THR A 139 -12.80 5.82 29.02
CA THR A 139 -12.90 6.35 30.39
C THR A 139 -14.36 6.39 30.86
N ASN A 140 -15.30 6.81 29.99
CA ASN A 140 -16.74 6.75 30.30
C ASN A 140 -17.19 5.32 30.59
N ALA A 141 -16.85 4.37 29.72
CA ALA A 141 -17.23 2.96 29.88
C ALA A 141 -16.62 2.35 31.15
N ALA A 142 -15.37 2.69 31.48
CA ALA A 142 -14.69 2.25 32.69
C ALA A 142 -15.36 2.81 33.96
N VAL A 143 -15.75 4.09 33.96
CA VAL A 143 -16.51 4.68 35.07
C VAL A 143 -17.86 3.98 35.26
N LEU A 144 -18.57 3.67 34.18
CA LEU A 144 -19.81 2.88 34.24
C LEU A 144 -19.56 1.47 34.79
N LYS A 145 -18.47 0.82 34.38
CA LYS A 145 -18.08 -0.51 34.87
C LYS A 145 -17.76 -0.51 36.37
N LEU A 146 -17.09 0.53 36.88
CA LEU A 146 -16.84 0.73 38.31
C LEU A 146 -18.14 0.89 39.12
N GLN A 147 -19.18 1.50 38.53
CA GLN A 147 -20.49 1.63 39.16
C GLN A 147 -21.29 0.33 39.11
N LYS A 148 -21.36 -0.30 37.94
CA LYS A 148 -22.14 -1.50 37.64
C LYS A 148 -21.35 -2.42 36.71
N ASN A 149 -20.75 -3.46 37.29
CA ASN A 149 -19.97 -4.43 36.54
C ASN A 149 -20.87 -5.57 36.05
N THR A 150 -21.48 -5.39 34.87
CA THR A 150 -22.24 -6.43 34.14
C THR A 150 -21.51 -6.81 32.85
N ALA A 151 -21.83 -7.98 32.30
CA ALA A 151 -21.24 -8.45 31.04
C ALA A 151 -21.37 -7.43 29.89
N PRO A 152 -22.53 -6.79 29.61
CA PRO A 152 -22.62 -5.80 28.53
C PRO A 152 -21.72 -4.57 28.75
N ILE A 153 -21.59 -4.09 29.99
CA ILE A 153 -20.74 -2.94 30.32
C ILE A 153 -19.26 -3.33 30.22
N ALA A 154 -18.90 -4.55 30.64
CA ALA A 154 -17.56 -5.09 30.45
C ALA A 154 -17.18 -5.20 28.97
N ILE A 155 -18.10 -5.70 28.13
CA ILE A 155 -17.91 -5.77 26.68
C ILE A 155 -17.75 -4.36 26.10
N ALA A 156 -18.64 -3.43 26.44
CA ALA A 156 -18.58 -2.04 25.96
C ALA A 156 -17.29 -1.33 26.38
N ALA A 157 -16.81 -1.54 27.61
CA ALA A 157 -15.54 -1.01 28.08
C ALA A 157 -14.35 -1.60 27.31
N GLY A 158 -14.36 -2.90 27.04
CA GLY A 158 -13.30 -3.51 26.24
C GLY A 158 -13.34 -3.03 24.80
N LEU A 159 -14.51 -2.98 24.16
CA LEU A 159 -14.66 -2.44 22.80
C LEU A 159 -14.20 -0.97 22.70
N ALA A 160 -14.58 -0.12 23.66
CA ALA A 160 -14.12 1.28 23.70
C ALA A 160 -12.59 1.40 23.83
N LEU A 161 -11.96 0.50 24.59
CA LEU A 161 -10.49 0.41 24.62
C LEU A 161 -9.95 -0.06 23.27
N GLY A 162 -10.58 -1.06 22.64
CA GLY A 162 -10.23 -1.55 21.31
C GLY A 162 -10.31 -0.45 20.24
N VAL A 163 -11.29 0.46 20.31
CA VAL A 163 -11.36 1.65 19.43
C VAL A 163 -10.11 2.50 19.58
N SER A 164 -9.62 2.72 20.81
CA SER A 164 -8.37 3.46 21.02
C SER A 164 -7.17 2.76 20.37
N LEU A 165 -7.14 1.42 20.38
CA LEU A 165 -6.07 0.63 19.78
C LEU A 165 -6.13 0.62 18.25
N LEU A 166 -7.29 0.85 17.65
CA LEU A 166 -7.43 1.09 16.20
C LEU A 166 -6.92 2.47 15.76
N ILE A 167 -6.57 3.34 16.70
CA ILE A 167 -5.99 4.65 16.44
C ILE A 167 -4.51 4.65 16.84
N ARG A 168 -4.17 4.22 18.07
CA ARG A 168 -2.79 4.14 18.58
C ARG A 168 -2.59 3.08 19.67
N SER A 169 -1.37 2.57 19.77
CA SER A 169 -0.95 1.50 20.68
C SER A 169 -0.81 1.78 22.20
N PRO A 170 -0.75 3.01 22.76
CA PRO A 170 -0.39 3.21 24.17
C PRO A 170 -1.30 2.53 25.21
N MET A 171 -2.55 2.20 24.85
CA MET A 171 -3.50 1.53 25.73
C MET A 171 -3.34 0.00 25.80
N LEU A 172 -2.38 -0.58 25.08
CA LEU A 172 -2.21 -2.04 24.97
C LEU A 172 -2.18 -2.76 26.32
N LEU A 173 -1.37 -2.24 27.26
CA LEU A 173 -1.13 -2.88 28.56
C LEU A 173 -2.08 -2.38 29.65
N PHE A 174 -2.90 -1.36 29.39
CA PHE A 174 -3.80 -0.76 30.38
C PHE A 174 -4.89 -1.69 30.94
N PRO A 175 -5.43 -2.68 30.19
CA PRO A 175 -6.39 -3.61 30.76
C PRO A 175 -5.89 -4.29 32.06
N LEU A 176 -4.59 -4.54 32.19
CA LEU A 176 -4.01 -5.17 33.38
C LEU A 176 -4.12 -4.28 34.64
N PRO A 177 -3.60 -3.03 34.67
CA PRO A 177 -3.88 -2.09 35.76
C PRO A 177 -5.37 -1.88 36.05
N ALA A 178 -6.22 -1.83 35.03
CA ALA A 178 -7.66 -1.63 35.21
C ALA A 178 -8.32 -2.79 35.97
N ILE A 179 -7.97 -4.03 35.63
CA ILE A 179 -8.48 -5.25 36.29
C ILE A 179 -8.01 -5.34 37.74
N LEU A 180 -6.73 -5.02 37.99
CA LEU A 180 -6.16 -4.98 39.33
C LEU A 180 -6.85 -3.90 40.19
N TYR A 181 -7.05 -2.71 39.62
CA TYR A 181 -7.77 -1.64 40.29
C TYR A 181 -9.20 -2.06 40.68
N GLU A 182 -9.93 -2.69 39.76
CA GLU A 182 -11.26 -3.21 40.03
C GLU A 182 -11.28 -4.31 41.09
N ARG A 183 -10.25 -5.16 41.15
CA ARG A 183 -10.17 -6.24 42.14
C ARG A 183 -10.06 -5.70 43.56
N PHE A 184 -9.20 -4.72 43.76
CA PHE A 184 -8.83 -4.21 45.09
C PHE A 184 -9.67 -3.01 45.53
N TRP A 185 -10.10 -2.15 44.60
CA TRP A 185 -10.84 -0.91 44.89
C TRP A 185 -12.23 -0.84 44.24
N GLY A 186 -12.61 -1.83 43.44
CA GLY A 186 -13.94 -1.94 42.83
C GLY A 186 -15.03 -2.40 43.81
N LYS A 187 -16.22 -2.70 43.28
CA LYS A 187 -17.29 -3.34 44.08
C LYS A 187 -17.00 -4.84 44.18
N HIS A 188 -17.14 -5.42 45.37
CA HIS A 188 -16.96 -6.86 45.56
C HIS A 188 -17.98 -7.64 44.72
N LEU A 189 -17.47 -8.49 43.83
CA LEU A 189 -18.23 -9.42 43.01
C LEU A 189 -17.87 -10.84 43.44
N ARG A 190 -18.82 -11.77 43.30
CA ARG A 190 -18.53 -13.21 43.42
C ARG A 190 -17.46 -13.58 42.38
N LEU A 191 -16.51 -14.44 42.76
CA LEU A 191 -15.35 -14.79 41.95
C LEU A 191 -15.73 -15.22 40.52
N ARG A 192 -16.75 -16.06 40.37
CA ARG A 192 -17.26 -16.51 39.05
C ARG A 192 -17.71 -15.36 38.15
N ARG A 193 -18.43 -14.37 38.70
CA ARG A 193 -18.91 -13.20 37.93
C ARG A 193 -17.77 -12.24 37.61
N TYR A 194 -16.86 -12.05 38.56
CA TYR A 194 -15.65 -11.25 38.34
C TYR A 194 -14.80 -11.86 37.21
N ALA A 195 -14.54 -13.17 37.25
CA ALA A 195 -13.81 -13.89 36.22
C ALA A 195 -14.48 -13.74 34.84
N LEU A 196 -15.79 -14.02 34.75
CA LEU A 196 -16.53 -13.88 33.49
C LEU A 196 -16.43 -12.46 32.91
N ASN A 197 -16.76 -11.44 33.70
CA ASN A 197 -16.74 -10.05 33.22
C ASN A 197 -15.32 -9.58 32.87
N THR A 198 -14.31 -10.06 33.59
CA THR A 198 -12.90 -9.76 33.31
C THR A 198 -12.46 -10.40 32.00
N SER A 199 -12.81 -11.67 31.76
CA SER A 199 -12.53 -12.35 30.50
C SER A 199 -13.23 -11.68 29.32
N LEU A 200 -14.49 -11.27 29.48
CA LEU A 200 -15.22 -10.55 28.44
C LEU A 200 -14.60 -9.18 28.13
N PHE A 201 -14.19 -8.44 29.16
CA PHE A 201 -13.48 -7.17 29.00
C PHE A 201 -12.15 -7.36 28.25
N LEU A 202 -11.33 -8.33 28.67
CA LEU A 202 -10.06 -8.63 28.00
C LEU A 202 -10.25 -9.06 26.56
N LEU A 203 -11.18 -9.97 26.29
CA LEU A 203 -11.44 -10.44 24.93
C LEU A 203 -11.88 -9.28 24.03
N SER A 204 -12.84 -8.47 24.48
CA SER A 204 -13.33 -7.35 23.67
C SER A 204 -12.36 -6.18 23.56
N SER A 205 -11.39 -6.06 24.46
CA SER A 205 -10.27 -5.09 24.36
C SER A 205 -9.38 -5.31 23.14
N TYR A 206 -9.20 -6.56 22.71
CA TYR A 206 -8.24 -6.89 21.66
C TYR A 206 -8.89 -7.44 20.39
N ILE A 207 -10.17 -7.82 20.41
CA ILE A 207 -10.86 -8.43 19.25
C ILE A 207 -10.81 -7.55 17.99
N LEU A 208 -10.85 -6.22 18.15
CA LEU A 208 -10.82 -5.28 17.03
C LEU A 208 -9.45 -5.22 16.33
N LEU A 209 -8.37 -5.65 16.99
CA LEU A 209 -7.03 -5.68 16.40
C LEU A 209 -6.78 -6.90 15.52
N ILE A 210 -7.57 -7.97 15.65
CA ILE A 210 -7.33 -9.25 14.95
C ILE A 210 -7.27 -9.04 13.42
N PRO A 211 -8.20 -8.31 12.77
CA PRO A 211 -8.10 -8.05 11.34
C PRO A 211 -6.84 -7.27 10.94
N TRP A 212 -6.43 -6.30 11.77
CA TRP A 212 -5.22 -5.52 11.50
C TRP A 212 -3.95 -6.37 11.61
N ILE A 213 -3.85 -7.21 12.63
CA ILE A 213 -2.78 -8.22 12.77
C ILE A 213 -2.72 -9.09 11.52
N ARG A 214 -3.87 -9.51 10.99
CA ARG A 214 -3.94 -10.33 9.76
C ARG A 214 -3.44 -9.56 8.52
N VAL A 215 -3.78 -8.28 8.38
CA VAL A 215 -3.25 -7.41 7.31
C VAL A 215 -1.73 -7.33 7.41
N ASN A 216 -1.21 -7.03 8.59
CA ASN A 216 0.23 -6.93 8.80
C ASN A 216 0.96 -8.25 8.55
N TYR A 217 0.40 -9.37 9.02
CA TYR A 217 0.96 -10.69 8.74
C TYR A 217 1.03 -10.96 7.23
N SER A 218 0.00 -10.58 6.48
CA SER A 218 -0.02 -10.69 5.01
C SER A 218 1.01 -9.79 4.29
N LEU A 219 1.43 -8.68 4.90
CA LEU A 219 2.38 -7.73 4.31
C LEU A 219 3.84 -8.06 4.63
N PHE A 220 4.10 -8.59 5.83
CA PHE A 220 5.46 -8.72 6.39
C PHE A 220 5.85 -10.14 6.79
N ASP A 221 4.94 -11.12 6.67
CA ASP A 221 5.16 -12.52 7.07
C ASP A 221 5.59 -12.68 8.54
N ARG A 222 5.17 -11.74 9.41
CA ARG A 222 5.47 -11.74 10.84
C ARG A 222 4.36 -11.10 11.66
N PHE A 223 4.32 -11.41 12.95
CA PHE A 223 3.35 -10.86 13.88
C PHE A 223 3.67 -9.39 14.21
N ILE A 224 2.83 -8.47 13.73
CA ILE A 224 2.89 -7.04 14.06
C ILE A 224 1.49 -6.60 14.49
N PRO A 225 1.27 -6.29 15.78
CA PRO A 225 -0.07 -5.94 16.27
C PRO A 225 -0.50 -4.50 16.02
N PHE A 226 0.42 -3.62 15.67
CA PHE A 226 0.19 -2.17 15.52
C PHE A 226 0.83 -1.65 14.23
N GLU A 227 1.43 -0.47 14.27
CA GLU A 227 2.20 0.07 13.15
C GLU A 227 3.59 -0.56 13.02
N GLU A 228 4.10 -0.62 11.79
CA GLU A 228 5.48 -0.98 11.46
C GLU A 228 6.32 0.27 11.22
N ALA A 229 7.56 0.30 11.72
CA ALA A 229 8.55 1.38 11.63
C ALA A 229 8.20 2.76 12.25
N ARG A 230 6.92 3.08 12.49
CA ARG A 230 6.48 4.40 13.01
C ARG A 230 7.10 4.78 14.36
N GLY A 231 7.32 3.79 15.22
CA GLY A 231 7.90 3.96 16.55
C GLY A 231 9.42 3.81 16.62
N ASP A 232 10.10 3.53 15.49
CA ASP A 232 11.52 3.17 15.48
C ASP A 232 12.38 4.26 16.10
N CYS A 233 12.16 5.52 15.74
CA CYS A 233 12.98 6.62 16.24
C CYS A 233 12.78 6.82 17.74
N ASN A 234 11.55 6.69 18.24
CA ASN A 234 11.25 6.77 19.66
C ASN A 234 11.87 5.63 20.47
N LEU A 235 11.92 4.44 19.88
CA LEU A 235 12.51 3.25 20.48
C LEU A 235 14.04 3.32 20.48
N ILE A 236 14.65 3.75 19.37
CA ILE A 236 16.11 3.82 19.23
C ILE A 236 16.71 4.89 20.13
N THR A 237 16.19 6.11 20.05
CA THR A 237 16.64 7.21 20.91
C THR A 237 16.29 6.95 22.37
N GLY A 238 15.12 6.31 22.60
CA GLY A 238 14.72 5.73 23.87
C GLY A 238 15.78 4.82 24.50
N ALA A 239 16.26 3.82 23.74
CA ALA A 239 17.26 2.87 24.18
C ALA A 239 18.66 3.49 24.36
N LYS A 240 19.04 4.48 23.51
CA LYS A 240 20.28 5.28 23.68
C LYS A 240 20.24 6.20 24.90
N GLY A 241 19.06 6.37 25.51
CA GLY A 241 18.86 7.13 26.72
C GLY A 241 18.80 8.65 26.49
N THR A 242 18.29 9.09 25.35
CA THR A 242 17.90 10.50 25.15
C THR A 242 16.58 10.77 25.85
N VAL A 243 16.30 12.04 26.17
CA VAL A 243 14.97 12.40 26.66
C VAL A 243 13.99 12.54 25.51
N PHE A 244 14.32 13.39 24.54
CA PHE A 244 13.45 13.67 23.41
C PHE A 244 13.77 12.79 22.21
N THR A 245 12.75 12.60 21.36
CA THR A 245 12.91 11.90 20.10
C THR A 245 13.78 12.70 19.11
N MET A 246 14.20 12.04 18.05
CA MET A 246 14.88 12.65 16.91
C MET A 246 13.99 12.71 15.67
N GLU A 247 14.36 13.57 14.75
CA GLU A 247 13.94 13.55 13.35
C GLU A 247 15.15 13.19 12.47
N GLY A 248 14.93 12.35 11.47
CA GLY A 248 15.96 11.89 10.54
C GLY A 248 16.16 10.38 10.55
N ASP A 249 17.30 9.92 10.03
CA ASP A 249 17.62 8.48 9.95
C ASP A 249 18.04 7.92 11.33
N CYS A 250 17.04 7.59 12.15
CA CYS A 250 17.25 7.04 13.48
C CYS A 250 17.89 5.66 13.46
N ARG A 251 17.77 4.90 12.36
CA ARG A 251 18.41 3.60 12.22
C ARG A 251 19.91 3.76 12.00
N ALA A 252 20.32 4.68 11.13
CA ALA A 252 21.72 5.06 10.98
C ALA A 252 22.33 5.52 12.31
N PHE A 253 21.61 6.35 13.07
CA PHE A 253 22.03 6.76 14.42
C PHE A 253 22.13 5.58 15.41
N GLY A 254 21.26 4.58 15.27
CA GLY A 254 21.32 3.31 16.01
C GLY A 254 22.49 2.41 15.62
N GLY A 255 23.12 2.64 14.47
CA GLY A 255 24.04 1.69 13.84
C GLY A 255 23.32 0.45 13.28
N LEU A 256 22.01 0.57 13.03
CA LEU A 256 21.15 -0.47 12.54
C LEU A 256 21.13 -0.45 11.01
N SER A 257 21.19 -1.64 10.40
CA SER A 257 20.81 -1.77 8.99
C SER A 257 19.31 -1.48 8.82
N ARG A 258 18.82 -1.31 7.58
CA ARG A 258 17.38 -1.08 7.33
C ARG A 258 16.49 -2.28 7.64
N THR A 259 17.04 -3.50 7.66
CA THR A 259 16.24 -4.74 7.82
C THR A 259 16.32 -5.32 9.23
N GLU A 260 17.27 -4.87 10.05
CA GLU A 260 17.49 -5.42 11.39
C GLU A 260 16.31 -5.16 12.35
N PRO A 261 15.85 -6.13 13.17
CA PRO A 261 14.71 -5.90 14.05
C PRO A 261 15.02 -4.93 15.20
N VAL A 262 14.41 -3.73 15.19
CA VAL A 262 14.67 -2.67 16.18
C VAL A 262 14.35 -3.10 17.61
N TYR A 263 13.26 -3.83 17.82
CA TYR A 263 12.87 -4.31 19.15
C TYR A 263 13.96 -5.18 19.78
N SER A 264 14.54 -6.10 19.02
CA SER A 264 15.60 -6.98 19.51
C SER A 264 16.88 -6.21 19.84
N TRP A 265 17.22 -5.23 18.99
CA TRP A 265 18.37 -4.35 19.20
C TRP A 265 18.17 -3.44 20.42
N ALA A 266 16.98 -2.89 20.61
CA ALA A 266 16.67 -1.99 21.72
C ALA A 266 16.76 -2.73 23.05
N LEU A 267 16.23 -3.96 23.12
CA LEU A 267 16.35 -4.82 24.30
C LEU A 267 17.81 -5.12 24.64
N LYS A 268 18.64 -5.49 23.65
CA LYS A 268 20.08 -5.71 23.85
C LYS A 268 20.80 -4.44 24.32
N THR A 269 20.48 -3.30 23.72
CA THR A 269 21.08 -2.00 24.07
C THR A 269 20.73 -1.58 25.50
N VAL A 270 19.47 -1.75 25.90
CA VAL A 270 19.03 -1.47 27.28
C VAL A 270 19.66 -2.45 28.26
N ALA A 271 19.72 -3.75 27.94
CA ALA A 271 20.34 -4.76 28.79
C ALA A 271 21.85 -4.54 28.98
N ALA A 272 22.54 -3.99 27.99
CA ALA A 272 23.95 -3.62 28.10
C ALA A 272 24.21 -2.39 28.99
N SER A 273 23.18 -1.58 29.27
CA SER A 273 23.31 -0.35 30.07
C SER A 273 22.02 0.01 30.81
N PRO A 274 21.53 -0.84 31.73
CA PRO A 274 20.21 -0.72 32.32
C PRO A 274 20.06 0.54 33.17
N PHE A 275 21.10 0.92 33.94
CA PHE A 275 21.08 2.13 34.75
C PHE A 275 21.01 3.41 33.92
N ASN A 276 21.70 3.46 32.77
CA ASN A 276 21.62 4.60 31.84
C ASN A 276 20.21 4.77 31.28
N TYR A 277 19.53 3.67 30.96
CA TYR A 277 18.16 3.70 30.50
C TYR A 277 17.19 4.12 31.62
N MET A 278 17.33 3.55 32.83
CA MET A 278 16.53 3.93 33.99
C MET A 278 16.67 5.42 34.35
N GLU A 279 17.89 5.95 34.32
CA GLU A 279 18.14 7.38 34.54
C GLU A 279 17.44 8.23 33.47
N ALA A 280 17.49 7.81 32.20
CA ALA A 280 16.79 8.49 31.11
C ALA A 280 15.26 8.46 31.29
N VAL A 281 14.69 7.33 31.71
CA VAL A 281 13.25 7.22 32.03
C VAL A 281 12.86 8.19 33.15
N ALA A 282 13.66 8.28 34.23
CA ALA A 282 13.41 9.23 35.31
C ALA A 282 13.48 10.69 34.82
N LYS A 283 14.46 11.03 33.99
CA LYS A 283 14.57 12.36 33.35
C LYS A 283 13.36 12.67 32.46
N ARG A 284 12.84 11.69 31.71
CA ARG A 284 11.63 11.87 30.90
C ARG A 284 10.41 12.11 31.77
N MET A 285 10.22 11.35 32.84
CA MET A 285 9.11 11.58 33.79
C MET A 285 9.17 12.97 34.41
N TRP A 286 10.36 13.43 34.80
CA TRP A 286 10.57 14.79 35.28
C TRP A 286 10.20 15.84 34.22
N GLN A 287 10.65 15.65 32.98
CA GLN A 287 10.34 16.57 31.88
C GLN A 287 8.84 16.60 31.55
N VAL A 288 8.13 15.47 31.66
CA VAL A 288 6.66 15.44 31.55
C VAL A 288 6.00 16.26 32.65
N ALA A 289 6.50 16.21 33.88
CA ALA A 289 5.99 17.05 34.98
C ALA A 289 6.18 18.56 34.69
N LEU A 290 7.27 18.92 34.01
CA LEU A 290 7.57 20.29 33.60
C LEU A 290 6.75 20.81 32.41
N MET A 291 6.14 19.92 31.61
CA MET A 291 5.32 20.34 30.46
C MET A 291 4.03 21.05 30.88
N PHE A 292 3.47 20.73 32.04
CA PHE A 292 2.21 21.31 32.55
C PHE A 292 2.18 21.34 34.09
N PRO A 293 3.09 22.10 34.73
CA PRO A 293 3.33 22.02 36.17
C PRO A 293 2.12 22.48 36.99
N LEU A 294 1.44 23.54 36.56
CA LEU A 294 0.24 24.06 37.24
C LEU A 294 -0.92 23.06 37.18
N LEU A 295 -1.15 22.45 36.01
CA LEU A 295 -2.21 21.48 35.83
C LEU A 295 -1.93 20.18 36.60
N LEU A 296 -0.67 19.74 36.62
CA LEU A 296 -0.26 18.58 37.42
C LEU A 296 -0.42 18.86 38.93
N ALA A 297 0.03 20.01 39.41
CA ALA A 297 -0.14 20.42 40.81
C ALA A 297 -1.61 20.49 41.20
N ALA A 298 -2.46 21.09 40.36
CA ALA A 298 -3.90 21.15 40.58
C ALA A 298 -4.53 19.74 40.63
N ALA A 299 -4.12 18.83 39.74
CA ALA A 299 -4.58 17.45 39.75
C ALA A 299 -4.15 16.70 41.03
N ILE A 300 -2.92 16.90 41.50
CA ILE A 300 -2.42 16.31 42.76
C ILE A 300 -3.23 16.82 43.96
N ILE A 301 -3.44 18.14 44.06
CA ILE A 301 -4.29 18.74 45.11
C ILE A 301 -5.70 18.15 45.05
N ALA A 302 -6.28 18.05 43.85
CA ALA A 302 -7.60 17.48 43.64
C ALA A 302 -7.73 16.01 44.08
N LEU A 303 -6.66 15.21 44.06
CA LEU A 303 -6.66 13.84 44.58
C LEU A 303 -6.76 13.77 46.10
N PHE A 304 -6.28 14.79 46.82
CA PHE A 304 -6.48 14.89 48.27
C PHE A 304 -7.91 15.31 48.61
N LEU A 305 -8.50 16.19 47.79
CA LEU A 305 -9.87 16.71 47.94
C LEU A 305 -10.95 15.68 47.56
N SER A 306 -10.76 14.96 46.45
CA SER A 306 -11.74 13.99 45.95
C SER A 306 -11.35 12.56 46.32
N ARG A 307 -12.11 11.95 47.24
CA ARG A 307 -11.90 10.56 47.68
C ARG A 307 -12.67 9.53 46.83
N ARG A 308 -13.25 9.94 45.71
CA ARG A 308 -14.10 9.08 44.88
C ARG A 308 -13.28 8.05 44.09
N ARG A 309 -13.90 6.88 43.82
CA ARG A 309 -13.23 5.75 43.14
C ARG A 309 -12.88 6.08 41.69
N GLU A 310 -13.70 6.85 41.01
CA GLU A 310 -13.43 7.28 39.64
C GLU A 310 -12.24 8.24 39.55
N THR A 311 -12.08 9.16 40.51
CA THR A 311 -10.96 10.12 40.50
C THR A 311 -9.63 9.41 40.67
N ARG A 312 -9.57 8.41 41.56
CA ARG A 312 -8.41 7.54 41.74
C ARG A 312 -8.14 6.68 40.50
N PHE A 313 -9.19 6.18 39.84
CA PHE A 313 -9.03 5.43 38.59
C PHE A 313 -8.44 6.31 37.48
N LEU A 314 -8.92 7.56 37.35
CA LEU A 314 -8.34 8.54 36.42
C LEU A 314 -6.85 8.80 36.72
N ALA A 315 -6.46 8.87 38.00
CA ALA A 315 -5.06 9.00 38.38
C ALA A 315 -4.22 7.77 38.00
N VAL A 316 -4.74 6.56 38.16
CA VAL A 316 -4.08 5.32 37.70
C VAL A 316 -3.92 5.34 36.17
N LEU A 317 -4.95 5.76 35.43
CA LEU A 317 -4.89 5.91 33.97
C LEU A 317 -3.87 6.97 33.55
N ALA A 318 -3.87 8.15 34.18
CA ALA A 318 -2.91 9.22 33.92
C ALA A 318 -1.47 8.78 34.23
N GLY A 319 -1.25 8.12 35.37
CA GLY A 319 0.05 7.59 35.76
C GLY A 319 0.56 6.51 34.80
N TYR A 320 -0.30 5.56 34.41
CA TYR A 320 0.03 4.59 33.36
C TYR A 320 0.41 5.29 32.05
N PHE A 321 -0.35 6.30 31.65
CA PHE A 321 -0.12 7.05 30.42
C PHE A 321 1.25 7.76 30.44
N VAL A 322 1.66 8.33 31.57
CA VAL A 322 3.00 8.89 31.74
C VAL A 322 4.07 7.79 31.62
N VAL A 323 3.91 6.69 32.36
CA VAL A 323 4.91 5.61 32.41
C VAL A 323 5.13 5.00 31.03
N ILE A 324 4.05 4.62 30.32
CA ILE A 324 4.17 3.93 29.03
C ILE A 324 4.88 4.80 27.98
N HIS A 325 4.64 6.12 27.97
CA HIS A 325 5.33 7.03 27.06
C HIS A 325 6.78 7.30 27.47
N CYS A 326 7.10 7.31 28.76
CA CYS A 326 8.47 7.56 29.25
C CYS A 326 9.42 6.37 29.04
N LEU A 327 8.90 5.16 28.76
CA LEU A 327 9.72 4.04 28.30
C LEU A 327 10.38 4.31 26.94
N LEU A 328 9.77 5.18 26.13
CA LEU A 328 10.31 5.64 24.86
C LEU A 328 10.81 7.08 25.03
N SER A 329 11.58 7.58 24.06
CA SER A 329 11.86 9.02 24.03
C SER A 329 10.56 9.81 23.82
N ILE A 330 10.45 10.98 24.43
CA ILE A 330 9.19 11.72 24.52
C ILE A 330 9.11 12.89 23.53
N GLU A 331 7.87 13.34 23.28
CA GLU A 331 7.53 14.58 22.58
C GLU A 331 6.26 15.15 23.21
N GLU A 332 6.16 16.48 23.34
CA GLU A 332 5.06 17.13 24.05
C GLU A 332 3.68 16.74 23.50
N ARG A 333 3.56 16.61 22.18
CA ARG A 333 2.31 16.23 21.49
C ARG A 333 1.71 14.91 21.99
N TYR A 334 2.54 13.95 22.40
CA TYR A 334 2.04 12.64 22.86
C TYR A 334 1.28 12.75 24.19
N PHE A 335 1.49 13.83 24.94
CA PHE A 335 0.81 14.12 26.20
C PHE A 335 -0.43 15.00 26.04
N TYR A 336 -0.86 15.27 24.81
CA TYR A 336 -2.13 15.94 24.53
C TYR A 336 -3.32 15.25 25.25
N PRO A 337 -3.49 13.91 25.19
CA PRO A 337 -4.58 13.25 25.93
C PRO A 337 -4.42 13.33 27.45
N LEU A 338 -3.19 13.36 27.96
CA LEU A 338 -2.90 13.46 29.39
C LEU A 338 -3.43 14.77 29.98
N ARG A 339 -3.38 15.88 29.22
CA ARG A 339 -3.94 17.17 29.66
C ARG A 339 -5.42 17.04 30.01
N TYR A 340 -6.20 16.32 29.21
CA TYR A 340 -7.61 16.08 29.51
C TYR A 340 -7.79 15.21 30.76
N LEU A 341 -6.99 14.14 30.94
CA LEU A 341 -7.06 13.32 32.16
C LEU A 341 -6.77 14.14 33.43
N LEU A 342 -5.72 14.96 33.42
CA LEU A 342 -5.37 15.83 34.56
C LEU A 342 -6.45 16.89 34.81
N THR A 343 -7.04 17.44 33.75
CA THR A 343 -8.17 18.38 33.85
C THR A 343 -9.40 17.72 34.48
N LEU A 344 -9.71 16.47 34.14
CA LEU A 344 -10.84 15.74 34.73
C LEU A 344 -10.61 15.44 36.23
N ILE A 345 -9.37 15.10 36.61
CA ILE A 345 -9.00 14.92 38.03
C ILE A 345 -9.18 16.25 38.78
N THR A 346 -8.67 17.34 38.20
CA THR A 346 -8.79 18.70 38.77
C THR A 346 -10.25 19.12 38.93
N ALA A 347 -11.06 18.92 37.89
CA ALA A 347 -12.50 19.21 37.89
C ALA A 347 -13.25 18.40 38.96
N ALA A 348 -12.84 17.15 39.22
CA ALA A 348 -13.40 16.34 40.29
C ALA A 348 -13.13 16.95 41.68
N GLY A 349 -11.89 17.39 41.93
CA GLY A 349 -11.51 18.05 43.18
C GLY A 349 -12.24 19.37 43.39
N ILE A 350 -12.33 20.20 42.34
CA ILE A 350 -13.10 21.47 42.38
C ILE A 350 -14.55 21.19 42.74
N PHE A 351 -15.20 20.21 42.11
CA PHE A 351 -16.59 19.89 42.44
C PHE A 351 -16.76 19.40 43.87
N ASP A 352 -15.91 18.48 44.34
CA ASP A 352 -16.03 17.94 45.69
C ASP A 352 -15.74 19.00 46.76
N PHE A 353 -14.83 19.94 46.50
CA PHE A 353 -14.62 21.13 47.35
C PHE A 353 -15.83 22.06 47.34
N LEU A 354 -16.34 22.46 46.16
CA LEU A 354 -17.53 23.31 46.09
C LEU A 354 -18.75 22.66 46.74
N LYS A 355 -18.84 21.33 46.69
CA LYS A 355 -19.89 20.58 47.35
C LYS A 355 -19.83 20.71 48.87
N THR A 356 -18.67 20.91 49.50
CA THR A 356 -18.64 21.16 50.95
C THR A 356 -19.32 22.48 51.33
N LEU A 357 -19.48 23.40 50.36
CA LEU A 357 -20.15 24.69 50.55
C LEU A 357 -21.68 24.63 50.34
N TRP A 358 -22.25 23.50 49.87
CA TRP A 358 -23.70 23.36 49.68
C TRP A 358 -24.26 21.98 50.08
N SER A 359 -25.56 21.90 50.41
CA SER A 359 -26.24 20.64 50.79
C SER A 359 -27.27 20.20 49.75
N GLY A 360 -26.85 20.12 48.48
CA GLY A 360 -27.68 19.64 47.37
C GLY A 360 -27.66 18.11 47.24
N ALA A 361 -28.82 17.50 47.01
CA ALA A 361 -28.93 16.06 46.74
C ALA A 361 -28.32 15.70 45.38
N GLU A 362 -27.47 14.67 45.34
CA GLU A 362 -26.91 14.15 44.09
C GLU A 362 -27.96 13.34 43.33
N ARG A 363 -28.32 13.78 42.12
CA ARG A 363 -29.01 12.90 41.17
C ARG A 363 -27.98 12.02 40.48
N LYS A 364 -28.04 10.72 40.77
CA LYS A 364 -27.30 9.70 40.03
C LYS A 364 -28.04 9.40 38.73
N ASN A 365 -27.29 9.16 37.64
CA ASN A 365 -27.75 8.88 36.26
C ASN A 365 -27.82 10.08 35.29
N GLY A 366 -26.81 10.95 35.27
CA GLY A 366 -26.58 11.87 34.15
C GLY A 366 -25.52 11.34 33.18
N GLY A 367 -25.66 11.59 31.88
CA GLY A 367 -24.58 11.37 30.90
C GLY A 367 -24.60 10.05 30.11
N ILE A 368 -25.27 8.99 30.60
CA ILE A 368 -25.31 7.68 29.91
C ILE A 368 -25.77 7.79 28.45
N PHE A 369 -26.80 8.60 28.17
CA PHE A 369 -27.29 8.81 26.79
C PHE A 369 -26.22 9.42 25.87
N ILE A 370 -25.42 10.35 26.38
CA ILE A 370 -24.33 10.98 25.64
C ILE A 370 -23.26 9.93 25.34
N PHE A 371 -22.82 9.18 26.36
CA PHE A 371 -21.90 8.07 26.17
C PHE A 371 -22.41 7.08 25.13
N SER A 372 -23.66 6.61 25.25
CA SER A 372 -24.24 5.63 24.32
C SER A 372 -24.29 6.15 22.89
N GLY A 373 -24.64 7.42 22.67
CA GLY A 373 -24.65 8.04 21.34
C GLY A 373 -23.27 8.12 20.72
N VAL A 374 -22.27 8.62 21.47
CA VAL A 374 -20.89 8.71 20.99
C VAL A 374 -20.28 7.32 20.79
N PHE A 375 -20.57 6.38 21.69
CA PHE A 375 -20.17 4.98 21.58
C PHE A 375 -20.73 4.35 20.30
N ALA A 376 -22.02 4.55 20.00
CA ALA A 376 -22.64 4.05 18.78
C ALA A 376 -21.95 4.59 17.51
N ILE A 377 -21.68 5.89 17.45
CA ILE A 377 -21.00 6.51 16.31
C ILE A 377 -19.61 5.87 16.09
N LEU A 378 -18.78 5.83 17.15
CA LEU A 378 -17.41 5.36 17.04
C LEU A 378 -17.31 3.84 16.83
N ILE A 379 -18.20 3.05 17.45
CA ILE A 379 -18.18 1.60 17.28
C ILE A 379 -18.68 1.18 15.89
N LEU A 380 -19.67 1.88 15.31
CA LEU A 380 -20.13 1.62 13.95
C LEU A 380 -19.01 1.86 12.94
N PHE A 381 -18.30 3.00 13.07
CA PHE A 381 -17.15 3.27 12.20
C PHE A 381 -15.98 2.30 12.45
N SER A 382 -15.76 1.89 13.69
CA SER A 382 -14.74 0.87 14.03
C SER A 382 -15.08 -0.50 13.43
N PHE A 383 -16.35 -0.92 13.46
CA PHE A 383 -16.78 -2.15 12.81
C PHE A 383 -16.66 -2.07 11.29
N TRP A 384 -16.97 -0.93 10.68
CA TRP A 384 -16.71 -0.72 9.26
C TRP A 384 -15.21 -0.79 8.93
N THR A 385 -14.36 -0.18 9.76
CA THR A 385 -12.89 -0.25 9.64
C THR A 385 -12.38 -1.69 9.74
N VAL A 386 -12.83 -2.42 10.77
CA VAL A 386 -12.52 -3.85 11.00
C VAL A 386 -13.01 -4.70 9.84
N TYR A 387 -14.21 -4.44 9.31
CA TYR A 387 -14.74 -5.14 8.14
C TYR A 387 -13.88 -4.93 6.89
N LYS A 388 -13.51 -3.66 6.58
CA LYS A 388 -12.67 -3.34 5.42
C LYS A 388 -11.28 -3.96 5.51
N THR A 389 -10.67 -3.93 6.69
CA THR A 389 -9.36 -4.56 6.95
C THR A 389 -9.43 -6.08 6.96
N LEU A 390 -10.51 -6.68 7.49
CA LEU A 390 -10.71 -8.14 7.48
C LEU A 390 -10.80 -8.70 6.05
N LEU A 391 -11.49 -7.98 5.16
CA LEU A 391 -11.63 -8.35 3.76
C LEU A 391 -10.41 -7.99 2.90
N TRP A 392 -9.47 -7.19 3.42
CA TRP A 392 -8.36 -6.69 2.64
C TRP A 392 -7.43 -7.81 2.12
N PRO A 393 -6.96 -8.78 2.93
CA PRO A 393 -6.04 -9.81 2.44
C PRO A 393 -6.60 -10.65 1.28
N ALA A 394 -7.92 -10.81 1.20
CA ALA A 394 -8.58 -11.54 0.11
C ALA A 394 -8.67 -10.74 -1.20
N ARG A 395 -8.62 -9.40 -1.10
CA ARG A 395 -8.72 -8.46 -2.23
C ARG A 395 -7.37 -7.88 -2.62
N ALA A 396 -6.40 -7.93 -1.71
CA ALA A 396 -5.07 -7.37 -1.86
C ALA A 396 -4.37 -7.97 -3.08
N ALA A 397 -3.87 -7.10 -3.94
CA ALA A 397 -3.03 -7.45 -5.07
C ALA A 397 -1.89 -6.44 -5.18
N GLU A 398 -0.82 -6.85 -5.85
CA GLU A 398 0.32 -5.97 -6.08
C GLU A 398 -0.11 -4.67 -6.80
N PRO A 399 0.55 -3.53 -6.55
CA PRO A 399 0.03 -2.22 -6.93
C PRO A 399 -0.30 -2.08 -8.42
N VAL A 400 0.55 -2.61 -9.30
CA VAL A 400 0.32 -2.62 -10.75
C VAL A 400 -1.01 -3.32 -11.11
N ILE A 401 -1.28 -4.48 -10.50
CA ILE A 401 -2.49 -5.28 -10.75
C ILE A 401 -3.72 -4.57 -10.19
N ALA A 402 -3.65 -4.15 -8.93
CA ALA A 402 -4.77 -3.55 -8.21
C ALA A 402 -5.20 -2.24 -8.88
N VAL A 403 -4.25 -1.39 -9.26
CA VAL A 403 -4.54 -0.12 -9.94
C VAL A 403 -5.09 -0.35 -11.35
N THR A 404 -4.50 -1.27 -12.13
CA THR A 404 -5.00 -1.60 -13.48
C THR A 404 -6.44 -2.11 -13.41
N ARG A 405 -6.70 -3.11 -12.56
CA ARG A 405 -8.05 -3.66 -12.35
C ARG A 405 -9.03 -2.59 -11.87
N GLY A 406 -8.59 -1.75 -10.93
CA GLY A 406 -9.38 -0.65 -10.40
C GLY A 406 -9.80 0.34 -11.49
N LEU A 407 -8.88 0.74 -12.37
CA LEU A 407 -9.16 1.65 -13.47
C LEU A 407 -10.02 1.02 -14.57
N THR A 408 -9.92 -0.29 -14.78
CA THR A 408 -10.86 -1.02 -15.67
C THR A 408 -12.29 -0.97 -15.12
N ASN A 409 -12.44 -1.18 -13.80
CA ASN A 409 -13.76 -1.20 -13.15
C ASN A 409 -14.33 0.20 -12.93
N ASN A 410 -13.47 1.19 -12.65
CA ASN A 410 -13.83 2.57 -12.39
C ASN A 410 -12.88 3.54 -13.13
N PRO A 411 -13.12 3.81 -14.42
CA PRO A 411 -12.21 4.61 -15.26
C PRO A 411 -12.12 6.10 -14.91
N SER A 412 -12.96 6.59 -13.99
CA SER A 412 -12.99 7.98 -13.53
C SER A 412 -12.45 8.15 -12.11
N ASP A 413 -11.91 7.09 -11.50
CA ASP A 413 -11.36 7.14 -10.16
C ASP A 413 -10.07 7.97 -10.12
N ALA A 414 -10.14 9.15 -9.52
CA ALA A 414 -9.02 10.09 -9.47
C ALA A 414 -7.84 9.51 -8.68
N TRP A 415 -8.08 8.86 -7.54
CA TRP A 415 -7.00 8.35 -6.70
C TRP A 415 -6.20 7.24 -7.40
N LEU A 416 -6.88 6.38 -8.17
CA LEU A 416 -6.20 5.37 -8.97
C LEU A 416 -5.29 5.97 -10.05
N PHE A 417 -5.63 7.12 -10.64
CA PHE A 417 -4.72 7.84 -11.54
C PHE A 417 -3.52 8.44 -10.79
N LYS A 418 -3.72 8.95 -9.58
CA LYS A 418 -2.62 9.41 -8.72
C LYS A 418 -1.64 8.25 -8.46
N LYS A 419 -2.15 7.11 -7.98
CA LYS A 419 -1.32 5.93 -7.69
C LYS A 419 -0.68 5.35 -8.96
N LYS A 420 -1.37 5.35 -10.11
CA LYS A 420 -0.78 5.01 -11.42
C LYS A 420 0.40 5.91 -11.75
N GLY A 421 0.26 7.22 -11.58
CA GLY A 421 1.33 8.19 -11.79
C GLY A 421 2.56 7.92 -10.92
N GLU A 422 2.36 7.70 -9.61
CA GLU A 422 3.43 7.36 -8.66
C GLU A 422 4.16 6.06 -9.03
N ILE A 423 3.40 5.02 -9.39
CA ILE A 423 3.96 3.74 -9.81
C ILE A 423 4.82 3.93 -11.07
N LEU A 424 4.31 4.62 -12.09
CA LEU A 424 5.03 4.88 -13.33
C LEU A 424 6.27 5.76 -13.12
N LEU A 425 6.20 6.76 -12.23
CA LEU A 425 7.37 7.53 -11.84
C LEU A 425 8.44 6.63 -11.22
N SER A 426 8.07 5.70 -10.34
CA SER A 426 9.01 4.73 -9.76
C SER A 426 9.69 3.82 -10.80
N PHE A 427 9.05 3.61 -11.95
CA PHE A 427 9.57 2.86 -13.09
C PHE A 427 10.39 3.69 -14.08
N ASN A 428 10.78 4.91 -13.71
CA ASN A 428 11.50 5.83 -14.60
C ASN A 428 10.69 6.29 -15.83
N SER A 429 9.36 6.16 -15.76
CA SER A 429 8.42 6.43 -16.86
C SER A 429 7.86 7.84 -16.76
N THR A 430 8.76 8.82 -16.62
CA THR A 430 8.38 10.15 -16.13
C THR A 430 7.26 10.79 -16.96
N GLU A 431 7.32 10.76 -18.29
CA GLU A 431 6.33 11.44 -19.13
C GLU A 431 4.91 10.87 -18.95
N ILE A 432 4.76 9.54 -18.95
CA ILE A 432 3.47 8.87 -18.79
C ILE A 432 3.00 8.98 -17.33
N GLY A 433 3.93 8.91 -16.37
CA GLY A 433 3.64 9.13 -14.96
C GLY A 433 3.10 10.53 -14.69
N ILE A 434 3.74 11.56 -15.25
CA ILE A 434 3.27 12.95 -15.19
C ILE A 434 1.90 13.10 -15.88
N ALA A 435 1.69 12.49 -17.05
CA ALA A 435 0.38 12.52 -17.71
C ALA A 435 -0.73 11.90 -16.86
N ALA A 436 -0.45 10.80 -16.14
CA ALA A 436 -1.40 10.20 -15.22
C ALA A 436 -1.70 11.12 -14.01
N LEU A 437 -0.68 11.80 -13.47
CA LEU A 437 -0.88 12.81 -12.41
C LEU A 437 -1.68 14.03 -12.91
N THR A 438 -1.47 14.48 -14.15
CA THR A 438 -2.28 15.53 -14.78
C THR A 438 -3.73 15.08 -14.95
N ARG A 439 -3.96 13.81 -15.33
CA ARG A 439 -5.32 13.25 -15.41
C ARG A 439 -5.98 13.17 -14.03
N TYR A 440 -5.24 12.80 -12.99
CA TYR A 440 -5.70 12.88 -11.60
C TYR A 440 -6.14 14.31 -11.24
N ALA A 441 -5.30 15.30 -11.54
CA ALA A 441 -5.58 16.71 -11.28
C ALA A 441 -6.87 17.20 -11.95
N GLY A 442 -7.15 16.73 -13.18
CA GLY A 442 -8.38 17.07 -13.90
C GLY A 442 -9.64 16.33 -13.42
N LEU A 443 -9.50 15.15 -12.82
CA LEU A 443 -10.64 14.35 -12.34
C LEU A 443 -11.05 14.69 -10.89
N SER A 444 -10.10 15.09 -10.05
CA SER A 444 -10.37 15.39 -8.64
C SER A 444 -10.99 16.77 -8.48
N LYS A 445 -12.13 16.88 -7.77
CA LYS A 445 -12.71 18.19 -7.42
C LYS A 445 -11.96 18.90 -6.30
N ASN A 446 -11.20 18.15 -5.51
CA ASN A 446 -10.34 18.66 -4.44
C ASN A 446 -8.97 17.97 -4.57
N PRO A 447 -8.19 18.33 -5.62
CA PRO A 447 -6.89 17.71 -5.86
C PRO A 447 -5.91 18.07 -4.73
N CYS A 448 -4.97 17.17 -4.47
CA CYS A 448 -3.84 17.42 -3.58
C CYS A 448 -3.07 18.62 -4.13
N LEU A 449 -3.08 19.74 -3.40
CA LEU A 449 -2.50 21.00 -3.87
C LEU A 449 -1.00 20.85 -4.13
N GLU A 450 -0.32 19.96 -3.40
CA GLU A 450 1.09 19.61 -3.60
C GLU A 450 1.32 18.97 -4.96
N THR A 451 0.45 18.05 -5.39
CA THR A 451 0.56 17.45 -6.74
C THR A 451 0.37 18.51 -7.81
N ILE A 452 -0.60 19.43 -7.64
CA ILE A 452 -0.81 20.54 -8.57
C ILE A 452 0.43 21.44 -8.63
N TYR A 453 0.97 21.85 -7.49
CA TYR A 453 2.17 22.66 -7.42
C TYR A 453 3.36 21.99 -8.13
N ILE A 454 3.54 20.67 -7.94
CA ILE A 454 4.61 19.93 -8.64
C ILE A 454 4.41 20.02 -10.16
N LEU A 455 3.20 19.76 -10.66
CA LEU A 455 2.90 19.84 -12.09
C LEU A 455 3.14 21.25 -12.65
N ASP A 456 2.68 22.29 -11.95
CA ASP A 456 2.87 23.70 -12.33
C ASP A 456 4.34 24.09 -12.32
N THR A 457 5.09 23.63 -11.31
CA THR A 457 6.53 23.86 -11.19
C THR A 457 7.28 23.25 -12.37
N LEU A 458 7.00 21.99 -12.70
CA LEU A 458 7.63 21.29 -13.83
C LEU A 458 7.31 21.96 -15.17
N ALA A 459 6.12 22.56 -15.32
CA ALA A 459 5.72 23.29 -16.52
C ALA A 459 6.30 24.72 -16.58
N SER A 460 6.59 25.35 -15.44
CA SER A 460 6.97 26.76 -15.36
C SER A 460 8.40 27.03 -15.87
N LYS A 461 8.59 28.22 -16.47
CA LYS A 461 9.92 28.80 -16.78
C LYS A 461 10.50 29.62 -15.63
N LYS A 462 9.67 29.95 -14.63
CA LYS A 462 10.06 30.64 -13.40
C LYS A 462 9.28 29.98 -12.24
N PRO A 463 9.83 28.91 -11.65
CA PRO A 463 9.17 28.14 -10.61
C PRO A 463 8.63 29.02 -9.48
N PRO A 464 7.33 28.92 -9.12
CA PRO A 464 6.75 29.72 -8.03
C PRO A 464 7.34 29.31 -6.68
N ALA A 465 7.32 30.21 -5.69
CA ALA A 465 7.65 29.83 -4.31
C ALA A 465 6.53 28.94 -3.73
N PRO A 466 6.84 27.89 -2.95
CA PRO A 466 5.84 27.03 -2.32
C PRO A 466 5.25 27.65 -1.04
N ASP A 467 5.09 28.97 -1.00
CA ASP A 467 4.67 29.69 0.21
C ASP A 467 3.26 29.25 0.64
N GLY A 468 3.08 28.97 1.94
CA GLY A 468 1.79 28.58 2.51
C GLY A 468 1.43 27.10 2.42
N PHE A 469 2.27 26.25 1.83
CA PHE A 469 2.08 24.80 1.85
C PHE A 469 2.56 24.19 3.17
N GLU A 470 1.92 23.12 3.65
CA GLU A 470 2.43 22.37 4.82
C GLU A 470 3.73 21.63 4.49
N ASN A 471 3.91 21.20 3.22
CA ASN A 471 5.08 20.47 2.76
C ASN A 471 6.08 21.34 1.97
N ILE A 472 6.34 22.57 2.44
CA ILE A 472 7.27 23.51 1.78
C ILE A 472 8.62 22.86 1.46
N TYR A 473 9.12 22.00 2.35
CA TYR A 473 10.41 21.34 2.18
C TYR A 473 10.50 20.48 0.91
N ASP A 474 9.63 19.49 0.73
CA ASP A 474 9.70 18.59 -0.43
C ASP A 474 9.44 19.37 -1.74
N LEU A 475 8.54 20.36 -1.71
CA LEU A 475 8.24 21.22 -2.86
C LEU A 475 9.42 22.13 -3.23
N THR A 476 10.17 22.63 -2.25
CA THR A 476 11.39 23.42 -2.48
C THR A 476 12.48 22.58 -3.15
N ILE A 477 12.56 21.28 -2.87
CA ILE A 477 13.48 20.37 -3.57
C ILE A 477 13.12 20.29 -5.06
N VAL A 478 11.85 20.03 -5.38
CA VAL A 478 11.39 19.96 -6.78
C VAL A 478 11.64 21.28 -7.51
N LYS A 479 11.35 22.41 -6.85
CA LYS A 479 11.66 23.77 -7.34
C LYS A 479 13.15 23.93 -7.65
N THR A 480 14.03 23.53 -6.73
CA THR A 480 15.48 23.59 -6.90
C THR A 480 15.94 22.81 -8.14
N LEU A 481 15.44 21.58 -8.33
CA LEU A 481 15.79 20.75 -9.48
C LEU A 481 15.31 21.38 -10.80
N ARG A 482 14.15 22.02 -10.80
CA ARG A 482 13.62 22.73 -11.97
C ARG A 482 14.45 23.97 -12.31
N GLU A 483 14.89 24.75 -11.32
CA GLU A 483 15.77 25.91 -11.54
C GLU A 483 17.13 25.49 -12.10
N LEU A 484 17.68 24.38 -11.59
CA LEU A 484 18.88 23.75 -12.15
C LEU A 484 18.65 23.30 -13.60
N GLU A 485 17.50 22.70 -13.92
CA GLU A 485 17.14 22.32 -15.30
C GLU A 485 17.14 23.55 -16.23
N LEU A 486 16.56 24.65 -15.77
CA LEU A 486 16.46 25.95 -16.45
C LEU A 486 17.77 26.76 -16.47
N ASN A 487 18.84 26.25 -15.85
CA ASN A 487 20.14 26.90 -15.74
C ASN A 487 20.13 28.23 -14.93
N ASP A 488 19.16 28.41 -14.03
CA ASP A 488 19.14 29.54 -13.09
C ASP A 488 19.89 29.16 -11.80
N MET A 489 21.22 29.23 -11.86
CA MET A 489 22.08 28.82 -10.74
C MET A 489 21.89 29.66 -9.47
N LYS A 490 21.53 30.95 -9.62
CA LYS A 490 21.35 31.84 -8.47
C LYS A 490 20.08 31.47 -7.70
N ALA A 491 18.97 31.26 -8.41
CA ALA A 491 17.72 30.84 -7.78
C ALA A 491 17.85 29.43 -7.18
N ALA A 492 18.45 28.50 -7.94
CA ALA A 492 18.70 27.14 -7.49
C ALA A 492 19.54 27.08 -6.20
N ALA A 493 20.61 27.87 -6.10
CA ALA A 493 21.43 27.92 -4.89
C ALA A 493 20.64 28.42 -3.67
N ALA A 494 19.79 29.43 -3.86
CA ALA A 494 18.94 29.95 -2.79
C ALA A 494 17.89 28.93 -2.32
N SER A 495 17.21 28.25 -3.26
CA SER A 495 16.24 27.22 -2.91
C SER A 495 16.87 25.96 -2.34
N PHE A 496 18.05 25.55 -2.83
CA PHE A 496 18.82 24.45 -2.25
C PHE A 496 19.20 24.75 -0.79
N ALA A 497 19.75 25.94 -0.53
CA ALA A 497 20.12 26.36 0.83
C ALA A 497 18.92 26.44 1.76
N LEU A 498 17.76 26.89 1.25
CA LEU A 498 16.51 26.90 2.01
C LEU A 498 16.05 25.48 2.36
N ALA A 499 16.02 24.56 1.38
CA ALA A 499 15.66 23.17 1.61
C ALA A 499 16.60 22.47 2.60
N GLN A 500 17.91 22.65 2.42
CA GLN A 500 18.91 22.09 3.33
C GLN A 500 18.77 22.66 4.74
N GLY A 501 18.58 23.97 4.89
CA GLY A 501 18.38 24.62 6.20
C GLY A 501 17.13 24.10 6.92
N MET A 502 16.04 23.87 6.18
CA MET A 502 14.83 23.22 6.73
C MET A 502 15.12 21.78 7.15
N TRP A 503 15.83 20.99 6.34
CA TRP A 503 16.21 19.62 6.69
C TRP A 503 17.08 19.56 7.95
N GLU A 504 18.10 20.42 8.05
CA GLU A 504 18.98 20.48 9.23
C GLU A 504 18.21 20.81 10.52
N LYS A 505 17.22 21.68 10.41
CA LYS A 505 16.40 22.11 11.55
C LYS A 505 15.33 21.09 11.92
N GLU A 506 14.63 20.55 10.93
CA GLU A 506 13.36 19.85 11.10
C GLU A 506 13.43 18.34 10.86
N LYS A 507 14.40 17.87 10.07
CA LYS A 507 14.55 16.46 9.65
C LYS A 507 15.92 15.84 10.00
N ASN A 508 16.79 16.56 10.72
CA ASN A 508 18.10 16.06 11.14
C ASN A 508 18.52 16.61 12.53
N SER A 509 17.64 16.46 13.52
CA SER A 509 17.82 17.07 14.84
C SER A 509 17.18 16.26 15.97
N LEU A 510 17.63 16.49 17.20
CA LEU A 510 16.87 16.10 18.39
C LEU A 510 15.84 17.19 18.70
N LYS A 511 14.62 16.79 19.05
CA LYS A 511 13.54 17.74 19.40
C LYS A 511 13.82 18.55 20.66
N GLY A 512 14.78 18.12 21.50
CA GLY A 512 15.19 18.85 22.69
C GLY A 512 16.60 18.49 23.16
N LEU A 513 17.30 19.47 23.73
CA LEU A 513 18.71 19.40 24.16
C LEU A 513 18.87 19.79 25.64
N SER A 514 18.00 19.26 26.49
CA SER A 514 17.92 19.64 27.90
C SER A 514 19.13 19.21 28.72
N TYR A 515 19.83 18.14 28.32
CA TYR A 515 20.98 17.61 29.04
C TYR A 515 22.25 17.58 28.17
N GLU A 516 23.42 17.59 28.79
CA GLU A 516 24.70 17.57 28.07
C GLU A 516 24.87 16.31 27.21
N LYS A 517 24.37 15.16 27.67
CA LYS A 517 24.32 13.91 26.89
C LYS A 517 23.50 14.08 25.61
N ASP A 518 22.36 14.77 25.66
CA ASP A 518 21.54 15.03 24.47
C ASP A 518 22.31 15.90 23.46
N ARG A 519 23.05 16.92 23.93
CA ARG A 519 23.91 17.75 23.07
C ARG A 519 25.01 16.95 22.38
N ARG A 520 25.69 16.05 23.12
CA ARG A 520 26.72 15.17 22.55
C ARG A 520 26.13 14.21 21.52
N LEU A 521 24.96 13.62 21.79
CA LEU A 521 24.28 12.72 20.85
C LEU A 521 23.76 13.45 19.60
N ALA A 522 23.21 14.66 19.74
CA ALA A 522 22.81 15.49 18.60
C ALA A 522 23.97 15.79 17.65
N ALA A 523 25.18 16.04 18.18
CA ALA A 523 26.37 16.24 17.37
C ALA A 523 26.74 15.00 16.53
N SER A 524 26.45 13.80 17.03
CA SER A 524 26.68 12.55 16.29
C SER A 524 25.59 12.21 15.26
N ILE A 525 24.35 12.72 15.45
CA ILE A 525 23.23 12.49 14.51
C ILE A 525 23.50 13.18 13.18
N ARG A 526 23.93 14.45 13.22
CA ARG A 526 24.08 15.30 12.02
C ARG A 526 24.86 14.65 10.88
N PRO A 527 26.09 14.13 11.08
CA PRO A 527 26.87 13.51 10.01
C PRO A 527 26.38 12.10 9.64
N SER A 528 25.56 11.45 10.47
CA SER A 528 25.08 10.09 10.21
C SER A 528 23.85 10.04 9.29
N ASN A 529 23.22 11.19 9.04
CA ASN A 529 21.97 11.27 8.30
C ASN A 529 22.22 11.79 6.88
N ASN A 530 22.10 10.91 5.89
CA ASN A 530 22.20 11.26 4.47
C ASN A 530 20.83 11.35 3.77
N SER A 531 19.72 11.40 4.53
CA SER A 531 18.37 11.30 3.96
C SER A 531 18.05 12.39 2.94
N PHE A 532 18.58 13.59 3.12
CA PHE A 532 18.41 14.71 2.19
C PHE A 532 18.84 14.32 0.76
N TRP A 533 20.02 13.72 0.63
CA TRP A 533 20.57 13.34 -0.67
C TRP A 533 20.06 11.98 -1.16
N ASP A 534 20.13 10.98 -0.29
CA ASP A 534 19.92 9.58 -0.67
C ASP A 534 18.45 9.15 -0.66
N TYR A 535 17.55 10.03 -0.21
CA TYR A 535 16.12 9.80 -0.17
C TYR A 535 15.36 10.95 -0.82
N ASP A 536 15.44 12.16 -0.26
CA ASP A 536 14.52 13.24 -0.63
C ASP A 536 14.87 13.81 -2.03
N LEU A 537 16.14 14.17 -2.26
CA LEU A 537 16.63 14.56 -3.58
C LEU A 537 16.52 13.41 -4.59
N TYR A 538 16.97 12.22 -4.20
CA TYR A 538 16.92 11.03 -5.06
C TYR A 538 15.51 10.74 -5.58
N ALA A 539 14.50 10.79 -4.71
CA ALA A 539 13.10 10.58 -5.09
C ALA A 539 12.58 11.70 -6.01
N ALA A 540 12.94 12.96 -5.75
CA ALA A 540 12.50 14.10 -6.56
C ALA A 540 12.99 14.03 -8.03
N PHE A 541 14.12 13.38 -8.31
CA PHE A 541 14.60 13.19 -9.69
C PHE A 541 13.66 12.36 -10.57
N TYR A 542 12.78 11.53 -10.01
CA TYR A 542 11.84 10.73 -10.79
C TYR A 542 10.77 11.58 -11.48
N TYR A 543 10.52 12.81 -11.02
CA TYR A 543 9.70 13.81 -11.72
C TYR A 543 10.34 14.38 -12.98
N PHE A 544 11.64 14.14 -13.20
CA PHE A 544 12.38 14.64 -14.36
C PHE A 544 12.72 13.49 -15.33
N PRO A 545 12.46 13.63 -16.65
CA PRO A 545 12.76 12.60 -17.63
C PRO A 545 14.24 12.22 -17.65
N LEU A 546 14.53 10.93 -17.91
CA LEU A 546 15.91 10.38 -17.86
C LEU A 546 16.90 11.24 -18.62
N LYS A 547 16.60 11.63 -19.87
CA LYS A 547 17.48 12.42 -20.74
C LYS A 547 17.92 13.76 -20.15
N ARG A 548 17.15 14.32 -19.21
CA ARG A 548 17.37 15.65 -18.63
C ARG A 548 18.18 15.61 -17.33
N ARG A 549 18.19 14.47 -16.62
CA ARG A 549 18.79 14.37 -15.28
C ARG A 549 20.29 14.63 -15.28
N GLU A 550 21.02 14.21 -16.31
CA GLU A 550 22.48 14.44 -16.41
C GLU A 550 22.82 15.92 -16.33
N ALA A 551 22.09 16.79 -17.04
CA ALA A 551 22.32 18.23 -17.01
C ALA A 551 22.04 18.83 -15.62
N ILE A 552 20.94 18.40 -14.99
CA ILE A 552 20.56 18.84 -13.64
C ILE A 552 21.64 18.41 -12.63
N LEU A 553 22.04 17.14 -12.64
CA LEU A 553 23.04 16.57 -11.73
C LEU A 553 24.43 17.17 -11.93
N THR A 554 24.81 17.47 -13.18
CA THR A 554 26.06 18.17 -13.49
C THR A 554 26.10 19.55 -12.83
N ARG A 555 25.02 20.34 -12.97
CA ARG A 555 24.93 21.65 -12.30
C ARG A 555 24.85 21.51 -10.78
N MET A 556 24.11 20.53 -10.28
CA MET A 556 23.99 20.25 -8.85
C MET A 556 25.33 19.92 -8.19
N SER A 557 26.29 19.36 -8.94
CA SER A 557 27.65 19.09 -8.43
C SER A 557 28.40 20.34 -7.97
N SER A 558 27.97 21.54 -8.41
CA SER A 558 28.49 22.82 -7.91
C SER A 558 27.86 23.26 -6.59
N LEU A 559 26.67 22.75 -6.25
CA LEU A 559 25.96 23.05 -5.00
C LEU A 559 26.28 22.04 -3.90
N THR A 560 26.48 20.77 -4.26
CA THR A 560 26.72 19.71 -3.29
C THR A 560 27.48 18.52 -3.88
N THR A 561 28.11 17.72 -3.02
CA THR A 561 28.80 16.50 -3.46
C THR A 561 27.79 15.43 -3.83
N LEU A 562 27.89 14.87 -5.04
CA LEU A 562 27.00 13.80 -5.48
C LEU A 562 27.30 12.50 -4.73
N THR A 563 26.31 12.00 -4.00
CA THR A 563 26.35 10.69 -3.34
C THR A 563 26.39 9.56 -4.37
N PRO A 564 26.77 8.33 -3.99
CA PRO A 564 26.71 7.17 -4.88
C PRO A 564 25.34 7.00 -5.58
N LYS A 565 24.22 7.23 -4.88
CA LYS A 565 22.88 7.14 -5.49
C LYS A 565 22.61 8.22 -6.53
N LEU A 566 23.02 9.46 -6.27
CA LEU A 566 22.85 10.55 -7.22
C LEU A 566 23.77 10.39 -8.44
N LYS A 567 24.98 9.87 -8.25
CA LYS A 567 25.88 9.47 -9.34
C LYS A 567 25.28 8.37 -10.20
N TYR A 568 24.58 7.41 -9.59
CA TYR A 568 23.86 6.37 -10.34
C TYR A 568 22.84 6.98 -11.32
N LEU A 569 21.98 7.91 -10.85
CA LEU A 569 21.02 8.60 -11.71
C LEU A 569 21.68 9.38 -12.85
N MET A 570 22.86 9.95 -12.60
CA MET A 570 23.63 10.69 -13.61
C MET A 570 24.16 9.75 -14.70
N LEU A 571 24.70 8.59 -14.30
CA LEU A 571 25.21 7.57 -15.22
C LEU A 571 24.08 6.90 -16.01
N GLU A 572 22.93 6.63 -15.37
CA GLU A 572 21.71 6.12 -16.02
C GLU A 572 21.24 7.09 -17.12
N SER A 573 21.20 8.39 -16.81
CA SER A 573 20.87 9.45 -17.77
C SER A 573 21.88 9.56 -18.92
N ALA A 574 23.18 9.46 -18.63
CA ALA A 574 24.23 9.51 -19.63
C ALA A 574 24.16 8.33 -20.63
N LEU A 575 23.79 7.13 -20.17
CA LEU A 575 23.56 5.97 -21.02
C LEU A 575 22.38 6.17 -21.97
N GLU A 576 21.27 6.70 -21.44
CA GLU A 576 20.08 7.06 -22.24
C GLU A 576 20.42 8.12 -23.31
N ASN A 577 21.36 9.02 -23.00
CA ASN A 577 21.91 9.99 -23.94
C ASN A 577 22.97 9.42 -24.92
N GLY A 578 23.19 8.10 -24.93
CA GLY A 578 24.05 7.41 -25.90
C GLY A 578 25.54 7.30 -25.52
N LYS A 579 25.96 7.69 -24.31
CA LYS A 579 27.36 7.65 -23.86
C LYS A 579 27.71 6.24 -23.32
N LYS A 580 28.11 5.30 -24.17
CA LYS A 580 28.14 3.85 -23.82
C LYS A 580 29.45 3.32 -23.19
N ALA A 581 30.61 3.51 -23.81
CA ALA A 581 31.78 2.67 -23.52
C ALA A 581 32.37 2.78 -22.10
N SER A 582 32.42 3.98 -21.50
CA SER A 582 32.99 4.19 -20.14
C SER A 582 31.92 4.24 -19.04
N VAL A 583 30.67 4.54 -19.40
CA VAL A 583 29.56 4.76 -18.46
C VAL A 583 28.98 3.43 -18.00
N THR A 584 28.89 2.42 -18.88
CA THR A 584 28.38 1.09 -18.51
C THR A 584 29.24 0.42 -17.44
N ASP A 585 30.58 0.48 -17.57
CA ASP A 585 31.49 -0.08 -16.57
C ASP A 585 31.43 0.65 -15.23
N ALA A 586 31.32 1.99 -15.27
CA ALA A 586 31.15 2.81 -14.07
C ALA A 586 29.83 2.51 -13.35
N LEU A 587 28.74 2.36 -14.12
CA LEU A 587 27.43 2.00 -13.60
C LEU A 587 27.48 0.61 -12.95
N ASN A 588 28.03 -0.40 -13.62
CA ASN A 588 28.16 -1.75 -13.09
C ASN A 588 28.91 -1.82 -11.75
N ARG A 589 30.04 -1.10 -11.66
CA ARG A 589 30.81 -1.01 -10.40
C ARG A 589 29.99 -0.36 -9.29
N LEU A 590 29.30 0.74 -9.61
CA LEU A 590 28.50 1.49 -8.66
C LEU A 590 27.26 0.71 -8.20
N SER A 591 26.56 0.03 -9.11
CA SER A 591 25.44 -0.87 -8.80
C SER A 591 25.88 -1.98 -7.85
N SER A 592 27.00 -2.65 -8.09
CA SER A 592 27.50 -3.70 -7.19
C SER A 592 27.82 -3.21 -5.77
N LYS A 593 28.17 -1.92 -5.64
CA LYS A 593 28.40 -1.26 -4.35
C LYS A 593 27.08 -0.90 -3.68
N LEU A 594 26.16 -0.34 -4.44
CA LEU A 594 24.84 0.09 -3.99
C LEU A 594 23.90 -1.09 -3.68
N GLU A 595 23.99 -2.24 -4.36
CA GLU A 595 23.19 -3.45 -4.08
C GLU A 595 23.38 -3.96 -2.64
N LYS A 596 24.51 -3.66 -2.01
CA LYS A 596 24.78 -4.00 -0.60
C LYS A 596 24.16 -3.01 0.39
N GLU A 597 23.77 -1.81 -0.08
CA GLU A 597 23.32 -0.66 0.72
C GLU A 597 21.86 -0.28 0.45
N LEU A 598 21.34 -0.61 -0.74
CA LEU A 598 19.96 -0.36 -1.17
C LEU A 598 19.06 -1.51 -0.70
N PRO A 599 17.90 -1.21 -0.10
CA PRO A 599 16.89 -2.23 0.07
C PRO A 599 16.45 -2.75 -1.32
N PRO A 600 16.01 -4.02 -1.45
CA PRO A 600 15.09 -4.35 -2.52
C PRO A 600 13.97 -3.32 -2.45
N SER A 601 13.74 -2.58 -3.52
CA SER A 601 12.75 -1.50 -3.57
C SER A 601 11.45 -1.95 -2.90
N GLU A 602 10.76 -1.02 -2.20
CA GLU A 602 9.43 -1.30 -1.63
C GLU A 602 8.47 -1.86 -2.70
N PHE A 603 8.75 -1.54 -3.95
CA PHE A 603 8.30 -2.24 -5.14
C PHE A 603 9.20 -3.45 -5.40
N ASN A 604 8.93 -4.58 -4.73
CA ASN A 604 9.64 -5.83 -4.98
C ASN A 604 9.26 -6.33 -6.38
N TYR A 605 9.94 -5.83 -7.41
CA TYR A 605 9.59 -6.05 -8.80
C TYR A 605 9.51 -7.55 -9.13
N GLY A 606 10.45 -8.38 -8.67
CA GLY A 606 10.35 -9.84 -8.86
C GLY A 606 9.07 -10.47 -8.27
N ARG A 607 8.65 -10.03 -7.07
CA ARG A 607 7.38 -10.45 -6.44
C ARG A 607 6.16 -9.89 -7.18
N GLN A 608 6.22 -8.65 -7.65
CA GLN A 608 5.16 -7.99 -8.41
C GLN A 608 4.93 -8.64 -9.77
N ALA A 609 6.02 -8.99 -10.45
CA ALA A 609 6.01 -9.78 -11.66
C ALA A 609 5.38 -11.15 -11.41
N GLY A 610 5.80 -11.86 -10.35
CA GLY A 610 5.28 -13.18 -9.97
C GLY A 610 3.79 -13.18 -9.61
N ALA A 611 3.31 -12.21 -8.83
CA ALA A 611 1.90 -12.10 -8.46
C ALA A 611 1.01 -11.64 -9.64
N LEU A 612 1.56 -10.81 -10.53
CA LEU A 612 0.88 -10.40 -11.77
C LEU A 612 0.73 -11.59 -12.71
N LEU A 613 1.80 -12.39 -12.83
CA LEU A 613 1.78 -13.68 -13.50
C LEU A 613 0.68 -14.55 -12.90
N GLU A 614 0.69 -14.80 -11.59
CA GLU A 614 -0.33 -15.61 -10.88
C GLU A 614 -1.76 -15.11 -11.12
N ALA A 615 -1.98 -13.80 -11.12
CA ALA A 615 -3.29 -13.19 -11.38
C ALA A 615 -3.75 -13.33 -12.84
N LEU A 616 -2.83 -13.23 -13.81
CA LEU A 616 -3.10 -13.45 -15.24
C LEU A 616 -3.31 -14.94 -15.57
N LEU A 617 -2.83 -15.84 -14.71
CA LEU A 617 -2.92 -17.29 -14.86
C LEU A 617 -4.11 -17.92 -14.17
N LYS A 618 -4.79 -17.20 -13.26
CA LYS A 618 -6.07 -17.64 -12.69
C LYS A 618 -7.09 -17.76 -13.83
N PRO A 619 -7.59 -18.97 -14.17
CA PRO A 619 -8.68 -19.08 -15.12
C PRO A 619 -9.93 -18.48 -14.48
N ALA A 620 -10.78 -17.86 -15.30
CA ALA A 620 -12.12 -17.46 -14.91
C ALA A 620 -12.97 -18.73 -14.68
N GLY A 621 -12.76 -19.43 -13.56
CA GLY A 621 -13.50 -20.63 -13.20
C GLY A 621 -12.65 -21.75 -12.58
N GLY A 622 -12.75 -21.90 -11.26
CA GLY A 622 -12.87 -23.23 -10.61
C GLY A 622 -11.71 -24.23 -10.65
N CYS A 623 -10.44 -23.83 -10.56
CA CYS A 623 -9.34 -24.79 -10.36
C CYS A 623 -9.04 -25.01 -8.86
N SER A 624 -8.78 -26.25 -8.43
CA SER A 624 -8.70 -26.61 -7.01
C SER A 624 -7.44 -26.06 -6.31
N THR A 625 -7.58 -25.73 -5.02
CA THR A 625 -6.57 -25.07 -4.18
C THR A 625 -5.29 -25.87 -3.95
N LYS A 626 -5.30 -27.19 -4.17
CA LYS A 626 -4.12 -28.06 -4.04
C LYS A 626 -3.08 -27.78 -5.13
N ASN A 627 -3.51 -27.75 -6.40
CA ASN A 627 -2.62 -27.46 -7.54
C ASN A 627 -2.10 -26.01 -7.49
N LEU A 628 -2.91 -25.04 -7.04
CA LEU A 628 -2.47 -23.65 -6.87
C LEU A 628 -1.38 -23.47 -5.81
N SER A 629 -1.39 -24.25 -4.73
CA SER A 629 -0.35 -24.19 -3.68
C SER A 629 0.96 -24.85 -4.10
N GLU A 630 0.90 -25.90 -4.93
CA GLU A 630 2.07 -26.48 -5.59
C GLU A 630 2.59 -25.59 -6.72
N LEU A 631 1.72 -24.93 -7.50
CA LEU A 631 2.07 -23.96 -8.56
C LEU A 631 2.65 -22.67 -8.00
N SER A 632 2.08 -22.11 -6.93
CA SER A 632 2.63 -20.94 -6.23
C SER A 632 3.90 -21.30 -5.45
N GLY A 633 3.99 -22.52 -4.92
CA GLY A 633 5.21 -23.08 -4.33
C GLY A 633 6.30 -23.36 -5.36
N LEU A 634 5.97 -23.77 -6.59
CA LEU A 634 6.88 -23.99 -7.72
C LEU A 634 7.24 -22.69 -8.45
N ALA A 635 6.35 -21.69 -8.51
CA ALA A 635 6.62 -20.36 -9.03
C ALA A 635 7.45 -19.54 -8.03
N ALA A 636 7.16 -19.65 -6.73
CA ALA A 636 8.01 -19.12 -5.67
C ALA A 636 9.35 -19.84 -5.63
N LYS A 637 9.41 -21.18 -5.74
CA LYS A 637 10.67 -21.93 -5.92
C LYS A 637 11.37 -21.61 -7.24
N ALA A 638 10.69 -21.33 -8.34
CA ALA A 638 11.34 -20.93 -9.60
C ALA A 638 11.95 -19.52 -9.52
N VAL A 639 11.38 -18.64 -8.69
CA VAL A 639 11.95 -17.33 -8.34
C VAL A 639 13.01 -17.43 -7.22
N GLU A 640 12.94 -18.44 -6.35
CA GLU A 640 13.86 -18.65 -5.23
C GLU A 640 15.08 -19.53 -5.60
N ILE A 641 14.96 -20.41 -6.59
CA ILE A 641 16.04 -21.20 -7.24
C ILE A 641 16.92 -20.28 -8.13
N SER A 642 16.78 -18.97 -7.99
CA SER A 642 17.63 -17.95 -8.61
C SER A 642 19.05 -17.83 -8.02
N ILE A 643 19.48 -18.69 -7.08
CA ILE A 643 20.74 -18.43 -6.33
C ILE A 643 21.78 -19.56 -6.32
N THR A 644 21.48 -20.82 -6.67
CA THR A 644 22.56 -21.84 -6.75
C THR A 644 22.41 -22.81 -7.92
N LYS A 645 23.50 -22.88 -8.69
CA LYS A 645 23.76 -23.81 -9.80
C LYS A 645 23.47 -25.26 -9.39
N ASN A 646 22.68 -25.97 -10.22
CA ASN A 646 22.57 -27.44 -10.34
C ASN A 646 21.32 -28.14 -9.75
N GLY A 647 20.11 -27.88 -10.27
CA GLY A 647 18.92 -28.69 -9.90
C GLY A 647 17.75 -28.79 -10.89
N VAL A 648 17.83 -28.18 -12.07
CA VAL A 648 16.65 -28.03 -12.94
C VAL A 648 16.39 -29.28 -13.82
N GLN A 649 17.43 -29.98 -14.27
CA GLN A 649 17.29 -31.13 -15.18
C GLN A 649 16.57 -32.34 -14.55
N ASP A 650 16.77 -32.57 -13.24
CA ASP A 650 16.12 -33.65 -12.48
C ASP A 650 14.64 -33.38 -12.17
N THR A 651 14.22 -32.10 -12.21
CA THR A 651 12.85 -31.71 -11.92
C THR A 651 11.96 -31.81 -13.17
N ILE A 652 12.51 -31.47 -14.35
CA ILE A 652 11.79 -31.57 -15.63
C ILE A 652 11.49 -33.05 -15.99
N ASN A 653 12.42 -33.96 -15.69
CA ASN A 653 12.24 -35.39 -15.99
C ASN A 653 11.27 -36.10 -15.03
N ARG A 654 10.95 -35.52 -13.86
CA ARG A 654 10.06 -36.13 -12.85
C ARG A 654 8.58 -35.78 -13.00
N PHE A 655 8.22 -34.78 -13.81
CA PHE A 655 6.85 -34.24 -13.87
C PHE A 655 6.24 -34.18 -15.29
N SER A 656 6.51 -35.18 -16.13
CA SER A 656 5.55 -35.57 -17.17
C SER A 656 4.99 -36.93 -16.79
N PRO A 657 3.70 -37.03 -16.39
CA PRO A 657 2.67 -37.11 -17.42
C PRO A 657 1.26 -36.59 -17.03
N GLY A 658 0.54 -36.13 -18.07
CA GLY A 658 -0.87 -36.45 -18.29
C GLY A 658 -1.91 -35.97 -17.29
N SER A 659 -2.38 -34.73 -17.46
CA SER A 659 -3.81 -34.42 -17.60
C SER A 659 -3.99 -32.91 -17.64
N GLY A 660 -4.33 -32.40 -18.83
CA GLY A 660 -4.70 -31.01 -19.04
C GLY A 660 -3.59 -30.03 -18.67
N GLU A 661 -3.95 -28.75 -18.55
CA GLU A 661 -3.14 -27.71 -17.94
C GLU A 661 -2.00 -27.12 -18.83
N THR A 662 -1.64 -25.83 -18.77
CA THR A 662 -1.97 -24.74 -17.82
C THR A 662 -1.41 -23.41 -18.33
N GLY A 663 -1.76 -22.32 -17.63
CA GLY A 663 -1.06 -21.04 -17.71
C GLY A 663 0.49 -21.11 -17.61
N TRP A 664 1.09 -22.21 -17.16
CA TRP A 664 2.54 -22.45 -17.27
C TRP A 664 3.08 -22.28 -18.68
N GLN A 665 2.32 -22.55 -19.75
CA GLN A 665 2.76 -22.29 -21.13
C GLN A 665 2.89 -20.77 -21.44
N LYS A 666 2.10 -19.92 -20.78
CA LYS A 666 2.17 -18.45 -20.85
C LYS A 666 3.33 -17.89 -20.02
N ILE A 667 3.62 -18.53 -18.87
CA ILE A 667 4.83 -18.27 -18.08
C ILE A 667 6.08 -18.68 -18.86
N SER A 668 6.04 -19.85 -19.49
CA SER A 668 7.11 -20.36 -20.35
C SER A 668 7.39 -19.45 -21.54
N LEU A 669 6.44 -18.60 -21.97
CA LEU A 669 6.62 -17.59 -23.04
C LEU A 669 7.31 -16.30 -22.54
N LEU A 670 7.05 -15.90 -21.31
CA LEU A 670 7.66 -14.73 -20.64
C LEU A 670 9.04 -15.09 -20.06
N TYR A 671 9.13 -16.25 -19.42
CA TYR A 671 10.31 -17.09 -19.34
C TYR A 671 10.58 -17.74 -20.72
N SER A 672 10.36 -17.10 -21.87
CA SER A 672 11.14 -17.39 -23.12
C SER A 672 11.87 -16.15 -23.64
N ALA A 673 11.35 -14.98 -23.30
CA ALA A 673 11.94 -13.70 -23.67
C ALA A 673 13.13 -13.28 -22.78
N TYR A 674 13.15 -13.72 -21.52
CA TYR A 674 14.14 -13.23 -20.56
C TYR A 674 15.57 -13.76 -20.80
N GLU A 675 15.72 -15.05 -21.04
CA GLU A 675 16.97 -15.81 -20.79
C GLU A 675 17.70 -15.98 -22.16
N ALA A 676 17.13 -15.44 -23.25
CA ALA A 676 17.73 -15.33 -24.58
C ALA A 676 18.84 -14.27 -24.61
N LYS A 677 20.00 -14.64 -24.08
CA LYS A 677 21.24 -13.83 -24.06
C LYS A 677 21.74 -13.35 -25.43
N ASN A 678 21.09 -13.71 -26.54
CA ASN A 678 21.50 -13.36 -27.90
C ASN A 678 20.35 -12.93 -28.85
N ALA A 679 19.12 -12.68 -28.36
CA ALA A 679 18.04 -12.22 -29.24
C ALA A 679 18.18 -10.72 -29.57
N LYS A 680 18.57 -10.45 -30.82
CA LYS A 680 18.70 -9.12 -31.44
C LYS A 680 17.49 -8.20 -31.18
N GLN A 681 17.75 -6.89 -31.26
CA GLN A 681 16.89 -5.71 -31.05
C GLN A 681 15.40 -5.74 -31.48
N SER A 682 14.90 -6.71 -32.25
CA SER A 682 13.57 -6.65 -32.90
C SER A 682 12.38 -6.80 -31.95
N PHE A 683 12.45 -7.66 -30.92
CA PHE A 683 11.36 -7.82 -29.94
C PHE A 683 11.28 -6.67 -28.91
N ALA A 684 12.34 -5.85 -28.80
CA ALA A 684 12.34 -4.59 -28.01
C ALA A 684 11.36 -3.60 -28.59
N ALA A 685 11.57 -3.33 -29.87
CA ALA A 685 10.85 -2.34 -30.61
C ALA A 685 9.36 -2.68 -30.65
N GLN A 686 9.01 -3.96 -30.60
CA GLN A 686 7.61 -4.42 -30.61
C GLN A 686 6.93 -4.31 -29.24
N ALA A 687 7.60 -4.66 -28.14
CA ALA A 687 7.08 -4.43 -26.79
C ALA A 687 7.04 -2.93 -26.44
N GLU A 688 8.04 -2.16 -26.90
CA GLU A 688 8.07 -0.69 -26.82
C GLU A 688 7.00 -0.06 -27.71
N ALA A 689 6.79 -0.55 -28.93
CA ALA A 689 5.70 -0.09 -29.79
C ALA A 689 4.33 -0.44 -29.22
N LEU A 690 4.17 -1.58 -28.55
CA LEU A 690 2.92 -1.99 -27.92
C LEU A 690 2.66 -1.19 -26.63
N ALA A 691 3.68 -0.96 -25.81
CA ALA A 691 3.59 -0.07 -24.64
C ALA A 691 3.39 1.40 -25.06
N ALA A 692 3.93 1.82 -26.21
CA ALA A 692 3.67 3.14 -26.78
C ALA A 692 2.28 3.25 -27.42
N ALA A 693 1.72 2.14 -27.93
CA ALA A 693 0.37 2.08 -28.48
C ALA A 693 -0.70 1.99 -27.40
N GLU A 694 -0.40 1.35 -26.26
CA GLU A 694 -1.27 1.26 -25.09
C GLU A 694 -0.57 1.82 -23.83
N PRO A 695 -0.27 3.13 -23.80
CA PRO A 695 0.43 3.75 -22.67
C PRO A 695 -0.36 3.67 -21.36
N ASP A 696 -1.66 3.38 -21.45
CA ASP A 696 -2.52 3.20 -20.30
C ASP A 696 -2.43 1.82 -19.63
N ASN A 697 -1.80 0.84 -20.29
CA ASN A 697 -1.66 -0.53 -19.83
C ASN A 697 -0.38 -0.71 -19.01
N LEU A 698 -0.49 -0.50 -17.69
CA LEU A 698 0.62 -0.61 -16.73
C LEU A 698 1.36 -1.96 -16.79
N VAL A 699 0.69 -3.04 -17.20
CA VAL A 699 1.29 -4.38 -17.31
C VAL A 699 2.27 -4.46 -18.48
N LEU A 700 1.87 -3.98 -19.66
CA LEU A 700 2.72 -3.91 -20.84
C LEU A 700 3.90 -2.96 -20.61
N PHE A 701 3.65 -1.85 -19.90
CA PHE A 701 4.68 -0.90 -19.50
C PHE A 701 5.70 -1.51 -18.52
N TYR A 702 5.22 -2.20 -17.49
CA TYR A 702 6.06 -2.85 -16.48
C TYR A 702 7.05 -3.85 -17.09
N LEU A 703 6.60 -4.62 -18.08
CA LEU A 703 7.41 -5.60 -18.78
C LEU A 703 8.49 -4.97 -19.67
N SER A 704 8.25 -3.78 -20.24
CA SER A 704 9.28 -3.04 -21.00
C SER A 704 10.36 -2.45 -20.08
N ALA A 705 9.97 -1.93 -18.90
CA ALA A 705 10.91 -1.41 -17.90
C ALA A 705 11.87 -2.49 -17.37
N CYS A 706 11.38 -3.73 -17.18
CA CYS A 706 12.21 -4.87 -16.77
C CYS A 706 13.33 -5.20 -17.77
N ARG A 707 13.17 -4.85 -19.06
CA ARG A 707 14.18 -5.05 -20.12
C ARG A 707 15.31 -4.01 -20.07
N VAL A 708 15.01 -2.75 -19.74
CA VAL A 708 16.02 -1.69 -19.61
C VAL A 708 17.00 -2.04 -18.49
N ALA A 709 16.47 -2.57 -17.37
CA ALA A 709 17.27 -3.09 -16.27
C ALA A 709 18.16 -4.29 -16.66
N ALA A 710 17.78 -5.08 -17.68
CA ALA A 710 18.58 -6.19 -18.18
C ALA A 710 19.71 -5.76 -19.15
N GLN A 711 19.59 -4.60 -19.81
CA GLN A 711 20.58 -4.09 -20.78
C GLN A 711 21.79 -3.41 -20.13
N THR A 712 21.71 -3.03 -18.85
CA THR A 712 22.75 -2.28 -18.14
C THR A 712 23.88 -3.12 -17.55
N GLY A 713 23.93 -4.44 -17.82
CA GLY A 713 25.09 -5.30 -17.49
C GLY A 713 24.86 -6.39 -16.44
N GLY A 714 23.75 -6.35 -15.70
CA GLY A 714 23.13 -7.46 -14.95
C GLY A 714 23.94 -8.18 -13.84
N ARG A 715 23.22 -8.90 -12.96
CA ARG A 715 23.48 -10.34 -12.80
C ARG A 715 22.16 -11.16 -12.87
N PRO A 716 22.17 -12.32 -13.55
CA PRO A 716 21.27 -12.53 -14.69
C PRO A 716 20.66 -13.95 -14.78
N LEU A 717 19.41 -14.06 -15.21
CA LEU A 717 18.73 -15.34 -15.55
C LEU A 717 19.31 -15.87 -16.90
N PRO A 718 19.83 -17.11 -16.99
CA PRO A 718 20.58 -17.61 -18.16
C PRO A 718 19.90 -18.75 -18.97
N ASP A 719 19.65 -18.52 -20.29
CA ASP A 719 19.55 -19.50 -21.42
C ASP A 719 18.26 -19.82 -22.26
N LEU A 720 17.28 -18.90 -22.40
CA LEU A 720 16.07 -19.01 -23.26
C LEU A 720 16.38 -18.69 -24.72
N GLY A 721 17.64 -18.83 -25.11
CA GLY A 721 18.15 -18.45 -26.41
C GLY A 721 17.65 -19.29 -27.58
N LYS A 722 16.59 -20.11 -27.45
CA LYS A 722 16.21 -21.06 -28.52
C LYS A 722 14.68 -21.26 -28.68
N ARG A 723 14.03 -20.39 -29.52
CA ARG A 723 12.80 -20.55 -30.38
C ARG A 723 11.57 -19.65 -30.03
N ILE A 724 11.23 -18.56 -30.77
CA ILE A 724 10.32 -18.29 -31.96
C ILE A 724 8.79 -18.44 -31.68
N TYR A 725 7.96 -17.35 -31.85
CA TYR A 725 6.46 -17.25 -32.01
C TYR A 725 5.62 -15.98 -31.54
N PRO A 726 6.09 -14.85 -30.98
CA PRO A 726 5.20 -13.97 -30.16
C PRO A 726 4.17 -13.02 -30.83
N LEU A 727 4.27 -12.65 -32.11
CA LEU A 727 3.40 -11.59 -32.69
C LEU A 727 2.06 -12.08 -33.25
N ALA A 728 2.02 -13.31 -33.76
CA ALA A 728 0.78 -13.97 -34.18
C ALA A 728 -0.14 -14.19 -32.97
N THR A 729 0.44 -14.60 -31.84
CA THR A 729 -0.26 -14.80 -30.57
C THR A 729 -0.79 -13.49 -29.98
N ALA A 730 -0.07 -12.37 -30.13
CA ALA A 730 -0.56 -11.07 -29.71
C ALA A 730 -1.78 -10.63 -30.56
N ALA A 731 -1.75 -10.90 -31.87
CA ALA A 731 -2.88 -10.62 -32.74
C ALA A 731 -4.10 -11.50 -32.44
N SER A 732 -3.91 -12.78 -32.07
CA SER A 732 -5.03 -13.65 -31.70
C SER A 732 -5.68 -13.24 -30.37
N VAL A 733 -4.89 -12.70 -29.43
CA VAL A 733 -5.39 -12.09 -28.19
C VAL A 733 -6.17 -10.79 -28.47
N LEU A 734 -5.67 -9.93 -29.36
CA LEU A 734 -6.40 -8.74 -29.80
C LEU A 734 -7.71 -9.13 -30.49
N LEU A 735 -7.71 -10.20 -31.28
CA LEU A 735 -8.90 -10.72 -31.94
C LEU A 735 -9.92 -11.29 -30.93
N ALA A 736 -9.46 -12.03 -29.92
CA ALA A 736 -10.30 -12.56 -28.84
C ALA A 736 -10.93 -11.45 -27.97
N ASN A 737 -10.28 -10.29 -27.87
CA ASN A 737 -10.80 -9.09 -27.21
C ASN A 737 -11.62 -8.18 -28.15
N SER A 738 -12.10 -8.72 -29.29
CA SER A 738 -12.89 -7.99 -30.30
C SER A 738 -12.16 -6.82 -30.98
N GLN A 739 -10.83 -6.74 -30.90
CA GLN A 739 -10.00 -5.70 -31.53
C GLN A 739 -9.42 -6.17 -32.88
N LYS A 740 -10.29 -6.61 -33.79
CA LYS A 740 -9.95 -7.19 -35.11
C LYS A 740 -9.03 -6.29 -35.95
N ALA A 741 -9.26 -4.97 -35.98
CA ALA A 741 -8.44 -4.05 -36.76
C ALA A 741 -7.00 -3.92 -36.23
N ALA A 742 -6.81 -3.94 -34.90
CA ALA A 742 -5.50 -3.91 -34.27
C ALA A 742 -4.75 -5.24 -34.47
N ALA A 743 -5.46 -6.36 -34.37
CA ALA A 743 -4.94 -7.69 -34.66
C ALA A 743 -4.37 -7.79 -36.09
N LEU A 744 -5.15 -7.37 -37.10
CA LEU A 744 -4.73 -7.41 -38.50
C LEU A 744 -3.58 -6.45 -38.81
N LYS A 745 -3.59 -5.25 -38.20
CA LYS A 745 -2.48 -4.29 -38.33
C LYS A 745 -1.18 -4.84 -37.72
N LEU A 746 -1.29 -5.52 -36.58
CA LEU A 746 -0.15 -6.15 -35.91
C LEU A 746 0.41 -7.30 -36.73
N LEU A 747 -0.43 -8.17 -37.30
CA LEU A 747 -0.01 -9.26 -38.19
C LEU A 747 0.73 -8.75 -39.42
N ARG A 748 0.23 -7.70 -40.09
CA ARG A 748 0.88 -7.09 -41.26
C ARG A 748 2.23 -6.46 -40.92
N THR A 749 2.30 -5.75 -39.79
CA THR A 749 3.55 -5.11 -39.32
C THR A 749 4.58 -6.18 -38.93
N ALA A 750 4.14 -7.24 -38.27
CA ALA A 750 4.98 -8.37 -37.90
C ALA A 750 5.52 -9.12 -39.12
N ALA A 751 4.68 -9.41 -40.10
CA ALA A 751 5.06 -10.11 -41.33
C ALA A 751 6.06 -9.32 -42.18
N ASN A 752 5.89 -8.00 -42.28
CA ASN A 752 6.78 -7.12 -43.05
C ASN A 752 8.13 -6.88 -42.36
N SER A 753 8.24 -7.19 -41.07
CA SER A 753 9.51 -7.09 -40.33
C SER A 753 10.48 -8.25 -40.59
N GLY A 754 10.02 -9.32 -41.26
CA GLY A 754 10.84 -10.51 -41.59
C GLY A 754 11.22 -11.37 -40.38
N THR A 755 10.52 -11.23 -39.24
CA THR A 755 10.89 -11.85 -37.96
C THR A 755 10.25 -13.23 -37.70
N PHE A 756 9.36 -13.69 -38.58
CA PHE A 756 8.75 -15.02 -38.49
C PHE A 756 9.54 -16.07 -39.27
N ASP A 757 9.79 -17.24 -38.66
CA ASP A 757 10.16 -18.44 -39.42
C ASP A 757 8.89 -19.11 -39.98
N ALA A 758 9.06 -20.23 -40.68
CA ALA A 758 7.93 -20.89 -41.36
C ALA A 758 6.79 -21.27 -40.42
N ASP A 759 7.12 -21.65 -39.19
CA ASP A 759 6.16 -21.99 -38.15
C ASP A 759 5.49 -20.68 -37.66
N GLY A 760 6.26 -19.62 -37.37
CA GLY A 760 5.75 -18.28 -37.03
C GLY A 760 4.75 -17.72 -38.04
N LEU A 761 5.02 -17.94 -39.32
CA LEU A 761 4.15 -17.55 -40.44
C LEU A 761 2.88 -18.41 -40.51
N GLU A 762 2.93 -19.68 -40.11
CA GLU A 762 1.77 -20.58 -39.95
C GLU A 762 0.77 -20.03 -38.94
N ALA A 763 1.20 -19.75 -37.70
CA ALA A 763 0.27 -19.25 -36.69
C ALA A 763 -0.24 -17.85 -37.03
N ALA A 764 0.58 -17.01 -37.68
CA ALA A 764 0.14 -15.70 -38.15
C ALA A 764 -0.94 -15.84 -39.23
N ALA A 765 -0.80 -16.83 -40.11
CA ALA A 765 -1.80 -17.15 -41.14
C ALA A 765 -3.11 -17.68 -40.54
N ILE A 766 -3.02 -18.60 -39.58
CA ILE A 766 -4.19 -19.11 -38.85
C ILE A 766 -4.91 -17.97 -38.12
N THR A 767 -4.17 -17.08 -37.45
CA THR A 767 -4.75 -15.92 -36.77
C THR A 767 -5.42 -14.94 -37.74
N ALA A 768 -4.82 -14.73 -38.92
CA ALA A 768 -5.44 -13.93 -39.98
C ALA A 768 -6.71 -14.60 -40.53
N GLN A 769 -6.73 -15.93 -40.62
CA GLN A 769 -7.89 -16.72 -41.02
C GLN A 769 -9.02 -16.66 -39.97
N GLU A 770 -8.70 -16.74 -38.68
CA GLU A 770 -9.66 -16.52 -37.59
C GLU A 770 -10.21 -15.09 -37.60
N ALA A 771 -9.38 -14.12 -38.01
CA ALA A 771 -9.79 -12.76 -38.26
C ALA A 771 -10.55 -12.59 -39.60
N GLU A 772 -10.83 -13.67 -40.34
CA GLU A 772 -11.49 -13.71 -41.65
C GLU A 772 -10.79 -12.88 -42.75
N ASP A 773 -9.51 -12.52 -42.58
CA ASP A 773 -8.67 -11.88 -43.60
C ASP A 773 -7.89 -12.97 -44.37
N TYR A 774 -8.65 -13.74 -45.16
CA TYR A 774 -8.11 -14.84 -45.96
C TYR A 774 -6.99 -14.42 -46.94
N PRO A 775 -7.00 -13.23 -47.57
CA PRO A 775 -5.88 -12.75 -48.38
C PRO A 775 -4.57 -12.65 -47.60
N LEU A 776 -4.60 -12.06 -46.39
CA LEU A 776 -3.42 -11.98 -45.52
C LEU A 776 -2.99 -13.37 -45.04
N ALA A 777 -3.94 -14.22 -44.66
CA ALA A 777 -3.64 -15.59 -44.25
C ALA A 777 -2.91 -16.38 -45.35
N LEU A 778 -3.38 -16.29 -46.60
CA LEU A 778 -2.75 -16.93 -47.76
C LEU A 778 -1.35 -16.36 -48.05
N GLU A 779 -1.17 -15.04 -47.92
CA GLU A 779 0.14 -14.40 -48.08
C GLU A 779 1.16 -14.95 -47.06
N LEU A 780 0.75 -15.04 -45.79
CA LEU A 780 1.60 -15.48 -44.69
C LEU A 780 1.96 -16.96 -44.79
N ILE A 781 0.97 -17.83 -45.03
CA ILE A 781 1.21 -19.28 -45.13
C ILE A 781 2.07 -19.63 -46.36
N ASN A 782 1.95 -18.87 -47.45
CA ASN A 782 2.80 -19.03 -48.63
C ASN A 782 4.26 -18.63 -48.34
N LYS A 783 4.48 -17.56 -47.58
CA LYS A 783 5.81 -17.21 -47.08
C LYS A 783 6.36 -18.32 -46.17
N GLY A 784 5.49 -18.92 -45.34
CA GLY A 784 5.85 -20.06 -44.49
C GLY A 784 6.31 -21.27 -45.31
N LEU A 785 5.53 -21.65 -46.33
CA LEU A 785 5.87 -22.74 -47.25
C LEU A 785 7.13 -22.47 -48.08
N ALA A 786 7.42 -21.20 -48.42
CA ALA A 786 8.68 -20.87 -49.06
C ALA A 786 9.89 -21.14 -48.13
N GLY A 787 9.71 -20.96 -46.81
CA GLY A 787 10.73 -21.28 -45.80
C GLY A 787 10.81 -22.77 -45.43
N LYS A 788 9.69 -23.51 -45.47
CA LYS A 788 9.62 -24.97 -45.24
C LYS A 788 8.75 -25.65 -46.32
N PRO A 789 9.30 -25.92 -47.52
CA PRO A 789 8.53 -26.40 -48.68
C PRO A 789 8.08 -27.88 -48.59
N VAL A 790 8.46 -28.59 -47.52
CA VAL A 790 8.12 -30.01 -47.31
C VAL A 790 7.35 -30.23 -46.00
N SER A 791 6.68 -29.19 -45.47
CA SER A 791 5.90 -29.30 -44.23
C SER A 791 4.46 -29.77 -44.50
N PRO A 792 4.06 -30.97 -44.05
CA PRO A 792 2.69 -31.45 -44.17
C PRO A 792 1.68 -30.53 -43.46
N ALA A 793 2.07 -29.97 -42.32
CA ALA A 793 1.23 -29.06 -41.52
C ALA A 793 0.90 -27.78 -42.29
N LEU A 794 1.91 -27.12 -42.88
CA LEU A 794 1.71 -25.89 -43.65
C LEU A 794 0.84 -26.11 -44.89
N TYR A 795 0.97 -27.26 -45.57
CA TYR A 795 0.10 -27.62 -46.68
C TYR A 795 -1.33 -27.91 -46.20
N ASN A 796 -1.51 -28.60 -45.08
CA ASN A 796 -2.83 -28.77 -44.47
C ASN A 796 -3.47 -27.42 -44.12
N ASP A 797 -2.74 -26.55 -43.45
CA ASP A 797 -3.28 -25.28 -42.96
C ASP A 797 -3.55 -24.31 -44.11
N ARG A 798 -2.71 -24.29 -45.15
CA ARG A 798 -3.05 -23.60 -46.40
C ARG A 798 -4.29 -24.19 -47.07
N GLY A 799 -4.44 -25.51 -47.09
CA GLY A 799 -5.63 -26.19 -47.59
C GLY A 799 -6.90 -25.79 -46.84
N VAL A 800 -6.83 -25.67 -45.51
CA VAL A 800 -7.95 -25.18 -44.68
C VAL A 800 -8.28 -23.73 -45.01
N ILE A 801 -7.27 -22.86 -45.09
CA ILE A 801 -7.44 -21.45 -45.45
C ILE A 801 -8.07 -21.32 -46.86
N LEU A 802 -7.61 -22.13 -47.83
CA LEU A 802 -8.15 -22.17 -49.19
C LEU A 802 -9.62 -22.61 -49.19
N ARG A 803 -9.97 -23.64 -48.42
CA ARG A 803 -11.36 -24.11 -48.27
C ARG A 803 -12.27 -23.02 -47.70
N PHE A 804 -11.86 -22.34 -46.62
CA PHE A 804 -12.63 -21.23 -46.06
C PHE A 804 -12.72 -20.02 -46.99
N SER A 805 -11.73 -19.83 -47.87
CA SER A 805 -11.77 -18.82 -48.94
C SER A 805 -12.57 -19.24 -50.20
N GLY A 806 -13.17 -20.44 -50.20
CA GLY A 806 -13.99 -20.96 -51.31
C GLY A 806 -13.22 -21.70 -52.41
N LYS A 807 -11.90 -21.87 -52.30
CA LYS A 807 -11.02 -22.50 -53.30
C LYS A 807 -10.87 -24.01 -53.07
N ASN A 808 -11.98 -24.73 -53.17
CA ASN A 808 -12.07 -26.14 -52.75
C ASN A 808 -11.18 -27.12 -53.55
N LEU A 809 -10.99 -26.90 -54.85
CA LEU A 809 -10.13 -27.77 -55.67
C LEU A 809 -8.64 -27.64 -55.29
N GLU A 810 -8.20 -26.41 -55.02
CA GLU A 810 -6.83 -26.13 -54.56
C GLU A 810 -6.60 -26.69 -53.15
N ALA A 811 -7.60 -26.60 -52.27
CA ALA A 811 -7.56 -27.21 -50.94
C ALA A 811 -7.39 -28.73 -51.00
N ILE A 812 -8.13 -29.42 -51.89
CA ILE A 812 -7.98 -30.87 -52.09
C ILE A 812 -6.56 -31.23 -52.54
N ALA A 813 -5.97 -30.44 -53.43
CA ALA A 813 -4.60 -30.66 -53.88
C ALA A 813 -3.58 -30.51 -52.73
N ASP A 814 -3.75 -29.49 -51.89
CA ASP A 814 -2.89 -29.24 -50.72
C ASP A 814 -3.05 -30.31 -49.64
N PHE A 815 -4.27 -30.79 -49.36
CA PHE A 815 -4.47 -31.91 -48.44
C PHE A 815 -3.87 -33.22 -48.98
N LYS A 816 -4.03 -33.51 -50.28
CA LYS A 816 -3.35 -34.66 -50.92
C LYS A 816 -1.84 -34.56 -50.78
N LYS A 817 -1.27 -33.35 -50.95
CA LYS A 817 0.16 -33.12 -50.81
C LYS A 817 0.62 -33.33 -49.36
N ALA A 818 -0.12 -32.83 -48.38
CA ALA A 818 0.17 -33.05 -46.96
C ALA A 818 0.17 -34.54 -46.59
N VAL A 819 -0.86 -35.29 -47.00
CA VAL A 819 -0.95 -36.75 -46.76
C VAL A 819 0.17 -37.52 -47.45
N ALA A 820 0.58 -37.10 -48.65
CA ALA A 820 1.69 -37.75 -49.36
C ALA A 820 3.07 -37.47 -48.72
N LEU A 821 3.24 -36.30 -48.08
CA LEU A 821 4.48 -35.93 -47.40
C LEU A 821 4.60 -36.59 -46.03
N ASP A 822 3.49 -36.73 -45.29
CA ASP A 822 3.42 -37.57 -44.09
C ASP A 822 2.05 -38.24 -44.00
N GLY A 823 2.04 -39.55 -44.23
CA GLY A 823 0.83 -40.37 -44.12
C GLY A 823 0.24 -40.43 -42.71
N ARG A 824 0.97 -39.93 -41.69
CA ARG A 824 0.48 -39.82 -40.30
C ARG A 824 -0.11 -38.45 -39.97
N CYS A 825 -0.18 -37.51 -40.93
CA CYS A 825 -0.89 -36.25 -40.77
C CYS A 825 -2.41 -36.47 -40.88
N PHE A 826 -3.00 -37.07 -39.85
CA PHE A 826 -4.41 -37.49 -39.85
C PHE A 826 -5.39 -36.32 -40.01
N SER A 827 -5.05 -35.12 -39.55
CA SER A 827 -5.84 -33.89 -39.79
C SER A 827 -5.98 -33.60 -41.28
N ALA A 828 -4.90 -33.75 -42.06
CA ALA A 828 -4.93 -33.58 -43.51
C ALA A 828 -5.72 -34.70 -44.20
N ALA A 829 -5.60 -35.94 -43.73
CA ALA A 829 -6.34 -37.08 -44.27
C ALA A 829 -7.86 -36.95 -44.02
N LEU A 830 -8.27 -36.52 -42.83
CA LEU A 830 -9.67 -36.21 -42.51
C LEU A 830 -10.18 -35.03 -43.32
N ASN A 831 -9.40 -33.95 -43.44
CA ASN A 831 -9.76 -32.79 -44.25
C ASN A 831 -9.90 -33.15 -45.74
N LEU A 832 -9.01 -34.01 -46.27
CA LEU A 832 -9.10 -34.53 -47.62
C LEU A 832 -10.37 -35.37 -47.82
N ALA A 833 -10.64 -36.33 -46.94
CA ALA A 833 -11.81 -37.19 -47.04
C ALA A 833 -13.11 -36.37 -46.97
N SER A 834 -13.17 -35.38 -46.08
CA SER A 834 -14.30 -34.46 -45.97
C SER A 834 -14.46 -33.60 -47.23
N SER A 835 -13.37 -33.06 -47.78
CA SER A 835 -13.43 -32.28 -49.01
C SER A 835 -13.78 -33.11 -50.25
N LEU A 836 -13.37 -34.38 -50.33
CA LEU A 836 -13.77 -35.32 -51.39
C LEU A 836 -15.25 -35.72 -51.29
N GLU A 837 -15.75 -35.91 -50.07
CA GLU A 837 -17.19 -36.14 -49.81
C GLU A 837 -18.03 -34.95 -50.28
N LEU A 838 -17.59 -33.72 -49.98
CA LEU A 838 -18.24 -32.49 -50.46
C LEU A 838 -18.13 -32.32 -51.99
N ALA A 839 -17.08 -32.84 -52.61
CA ALA A 839 -16.93 -32.91 -54.07
C ALA A 839 -17.67 -34.09 -54.72
N HIS A 840 -18.53 -34.80 -53.95
CA HIS A 840 -19.30 -35.98 -54.36
C HIS A 840 -18.47 -37.22 -54.74
N ASP A 841 -17.17 -37.24 -54.46
CA ASP A 841 -16.32 -38.43 -54.59
C ASP A 841 -16.38 -39.28 -53.31
N LYS A 842 -17.58 -39.84 -53.07
CA LYS A 842 -17.90 -40.62 -51.86
C LYS A 842 -17.03 -41.87 -51.73
N GLN A 843 -16.68 -42.52 -52.84
CA GLN A 843 -15.86 -43.75 -52.82
C GLN A 843 -14.44 -43.45 -52.35
N ALA A 844 -13.80 -42.39 -52.85
CA ALA A 844 -12.48 -41.99 -52.39
C ALA A 844 -12.49 -41.54 -50.92
N ALA A 845 -13.51 -40.80 -50.50
CA ALA A 845 -13.69 -40.39 -49.10
C ALA A 845 -13.87 -41.58 -48.16
N LEU A 846 -14.74 -42.54 -48.51
CA LEU A 846 -14.99 -43.75 -47.73
C LEU A 846 -13.73 -44.58 -47.54
N LYS A 847 -12.91 -44.72 -48.59
CA LYS A 847 -11.63 -45.45 -48.54
C LYS A 847 -10.68 -44.84 -47.50
N ILE A 848 -10.57 -43.50 -47.47
CA ILE A 848 -9.69 -42.80 -46.52
C ILE A 848 -10.23 -42.92 -45.08
N TYR A 849 -11.53 -42.70 -44.86
CA TYR A 849 -12.12 -42.83 -43.52
C TYR A 849 -11.99 -44.25 -42.96
N SER A 850 -12.25 -45.27 -43.78
CA SER A 850 -12.13 -46.67 -43.36
C SER A 850 -10.68 -47.04 -43.03
N GLY A 851 -9.72 -46.56 -43.81
CA GLY A 851 -8.30 -46.74 -43.55
C GLY A 851 -7.87 -46.13 -42.21
N LEU A 852 -8.28 -44.87 -41.94
CA LEU A 852 -7.98 -44.19 -40.68
C LEU A 852 -8.63 -44.89 -39.47
N ALA A 853 -9.84 -45.43 -39.62
CA ALA A 853 -10.57 -46.12 -38.54
C ALA A 853 -9.88 -47.42 -38.09
N LEU A 854 -9.27 -48.13 -39.04
CA LEU A 854 -8.65 -49.44 -38.82
C LEU A 854 -7.16 -49.34 -38.44
N ASP A 855 -6.51 -48.20 -38.68
CA ASP A 855 -5.10 -48.00 -38.34
C ASP A 855 -4.91 -47.90 -36.82
N GLY A 856 -4.42 -48.99 -36.21
CA GLY A 856 -4.18 -49.09 -34.78
C GLY A 856 -3.17 -48.09 -34.22
N SER A 857 -2.37 -47.44 -35.08
CA SER A 857 -1.44 -46.37 -34.68
C SER A 857 -2.14 -45.01 -34.50
N MET A 858 -3.39 -44.86 -34.96
CA MET A 858 -4.12 -43.61 -34.89
C MET A 858 -4.76 -43.36 -33.51
N PRO A 859 -4.81 -42.09 -33.06
CA PRO A 859 -5.55 -41.68 -31.86
C PRO A 859 -6.98 -42.20 -31.85
N ARG A 860 -7.48 -42.57 -30.66
CA ARG A 860 -8.78 -43.25 -30.51
C ARG A 860 -9.96 -42.40 -31.01
N ASP A 861 -9.90 -41.10 -30.77
CA ASP A 861 -10.86 -40.09 -31.22
C ASP A 861 -10.89 -39.93 -32.74
N VAL A 862 -9.72 -39.92 -33.39
CA VAL A 862 -9.58 -39.91 -34.86
C VAL A 862 -10.19 -41.17 -35.46
N ARG A 863 -9.87 -42.34 -34.90
CA ARG A 863 -10.44 -43.62 -35.34
C ARG A 863 -11.96 -43.67 -35.20
N GLN A 864 -12.48 -43.17 -34.07
CA GLN A 864 -13.93 -43.11 -33.84
C GLN A 864 -14.62 -42.18 -34.84
N THR A 865 -14.07 -40.98 -35.06
CA THR A 865 -14.61 -40.00 -36.01
C THR A 865 -14.59 -40.55 -37.44
N ALA A 866 -13.50 -41.19 -37.84
CA ALA A 866 -13.37 -41.80 -39.16
C ALA A 866 -14.30 -43.01 -39.33
N ALA A 867 -14.44 -43.87 -38.31
CA ALA A 867 -15.36 -45.01 -38.33
C ALA A 867 -16.82 -44.56 -38.46
N GLN A 868 -17.21 -43.50 -37.76
CA GLN A 868 -18.55 -42.92 -37.85
C GLN A 868 -18.80 -42.32 -39.25
N ALA A 869 -17.83 -41.61 -39.81
CA ALA A 869 -17.94 -41.04 -41.16
C ALA A 869 -17.99 -42.13 -42.24
N ALA A 870 -17.18 -43.19 -42.12
CA ALA A 870 -17.20 -44.35 -43.01
C ALA A 870 -18.56 -45.07 -42.96
N ALA A 871 -19.05 -45.42 -41.77
CA ALA A 871 -20.34 -46.07 -41.59
C ALA A 871 -21.51 -45.22 -42.10
N ARG A 872 -21.39 -43.89 -42.09
CA ARG A 872 -22.38 -42.98 -42.69
C ARG A 872 -22.37 -43.06 -44.21
N LEU A 873 -21.19 -43.12 -44.83
CA LEU A 873 -21.02 -43.19 -46.27
C LEU A 873 -21.36 -44.57 -46.84
N GLU A 874 -21.22 -45.65 -46.09
CA GLU A 874 -21.66 -47.00 -46.49
C GLU A 874 -23.19 -47.16 -46.50
N LYS A 875 -23.90 -46.34 -45.72
CA LYS A 875 -25.37 -46.33 -45.64
C LYS A 875 -26.05 -45.44 -46.68
N ARG A 876 -25.29 -44.66 -47.46
CA ARG A 876 -25.76 -43.60 -48.38
C ARG A 876 -25.23 -43.81 -49.79
#